data_AF-A0AAJ6UZN2-F1
#
_entry.id   AF-A0AAJ6UZN2-F1
#
_cell.length_a   1.000
_cell.length_b   1.000
_cell.length_c   1.000
_cell.angle_alpha   90.00
_cell.angle_beta   90.00
_cell.angle_gamma   90.00
#
_symmetry.space_group_name_H-M   'P 1'
#
loop_
_entity.id
_entity.type
_entity.pdbx_description
1 polymer ?
#
loop_
_entity_poly.entity_id
_entity_poly.type
_entity_poly.pdbx_seq_one_letter_code
_entity_poly.pdbx_strand_id
1 'polypeptide(L)'
;MKKPPSRERVPSTSLLGHTRIYGRDPSKEAIKELLVPDDAEGGSLQVIPIVGMPGIGKTTLARFVYHDDDVQKWFDLKAWVSVSQDLKVFNLTKIILKEFGFLNCDLMPHNSLHCKLREILMGKKLLLVLDDFWNDDPEQCKFLITPLMAGAKGSTIIITARERSGTSLALQILHPYPLQTIHPFHLQGISSDDCWLLFSEYAFSDANRNAGSLFKEMFHSTVVRRCNGLPLAAKLLGCLLKSKTNADEWRKILNSNMWDLQDDRGLHVLKMTYYCLPQYLKQCFAYCAIFPKGYEFCKEDVVLLWMAEGFLLAYGGNKEMKEAGYRYFEDLVSMFFFEQVSDNSSLFVMHDLTNDLAKFVNGEFAVCLDDSGDSWKVSKKTRYLSYAKTRLEDLNNLVGLDEVQNLRTILVISKFFLANMNDEEINDFLRRFQRLRVLSLFHIDKLPNSIGSLKRLWYINLSGSSAHRLPETVCTLHNLQILILRGCKNLVELPSNLMNLTNLYHLDIKGTRLQQMPPQMGKLSKLQTLTDFFVGKQNGSSIKEVGELKCLEGKLRIWMLQNVVDAQDALGANLEGMRDLKKLDLRWSDDSHSSLDECVLRQLKPNVNMHCLVIIGYGGSRFPAWLIDSFLVDLRLSECQCSFLPPLGQLAYLKRLLIKAFDKVESVGYEFYGNCTSTSIAFKSLESLTFERMPQWCEWIPNVAESEEKTFPCLKVLYISECPKLKKTLPIYLPSLKELRITKCSQFVFSLPKPTTINKMFLRDSSNDYPHMLKLEILTSGWYSLIVQSCYSLDFLSKEMQQLGYFLSMQEISIHSSSLKCFPIELFPRLKQLDISECPNLESLCLSDRVSTSTSTLNPRECSNLQELSLFDCSNLKSVDCSLPSLVTLKISCCGELESFPALGLSSSPGVCLSSKLESLTIHDCQKLFARLEELDLDGFSLSSCELHGISSSTTTSSTM
;
A
#
# COMPACT_ATOMS: atom_id res chain seq x y z
N MET A 1 27.46 -12.70 19.64
CA MET A 1 26.49 -12.04 20.56
C MET A 1 25.75 -10.95 19.78
N LYS A 2 24.52 -11.22 19.32
CA LYS A 2 23.73 -10.29 18.49
C LYS A 2 22.65 -9.64 19.37
N LYS A 3 22.72 -8.32 19.57
CA LYS A 3 21.63 -7.50 20.12
C LYS A 3 20.43 -7.57 19.15
N PRO A 4 19.19 -7.77 19.63
CA PRO A 4 18.01 -7.84 18.75
C PRO A 4 17.55 -6.42 18.34
N PRO A 5 16.76 -6.29 17.25
CA PRO A 5 16.31 -5.02 16.68
C PRO A 5 15.19 -4.39 17.52
N SER A 6 15.20 -3.07 17.70
CA SER A 6 14.12 -2.28 18.34
C SER A 6 12.96 -2.05 17.37
N ARG A 7 11.73 -1.95 17.89
CA ARG A 7 10.53 -1.65 17.07
C ARG A 7 10.54 -0.21 16.58
N GLU A 8 10.36 -0.04 15.27
CA GLU A 8 10.15 1.26 14.63
C GLU A 8 8.70 1.73 14.85
N ARG A 9 8.53 3.00 15.27
CA ARG A 9 7.23 3.72 15.30
C ARG A 9 6.78 3.93 13.85
N VAL A 10 5.49 3.83 13.58
CA VAL A 10 4.96 4.11 12.24
C VAL A 10 5.16 5.60 11.93
N PRO A 11 5.76 5.94 10.78
CA PRO A 11 5.95 7.32 10.40
C PRO A 11 4.61 8.04 10.25
N SER A 12 4.48 9.26 10.77
CA SER A 12 3.44 10.17 10.32
C SER A 12 3.49 10.30 8.79
N THR A 13 2.33 10.21 8.12
CA THR A 13 2.27 10.30 6.65
C THR A 13 2.49 11.74 6.20
N SER A 14 3.00 11.96 5.00
CA SER A 14 3.02 13.32 4.42
C SER A 14 1.62 13.76 3.98
N LEU A 15 0.73 12.84 3.58
CA LEU A 15 -0.58 13.12 2.97
C LEU A 15 -1.47 14.04 3.81
N LEU A 16 -2.05 15.06 3.15
CA LEU A 16 -3.09 15.93 3.71
C LEU A 16 -4.47 15.34 3.38
N GLY A 17 -5.26 15.02 4.40
CA GLY A 17 -6.68 14.70 4.21
C GLY A 17 -7.49 15.93 3.75
N HIS A 18 -8.74 15.74 3.31
CA HIS A 18 -9.65 16.79 2.81
C HIS A 18 -10.10 17.87 3.83
N THR A 19 -9.39 18.05 4.94
CA THR A 19 -9.73 19.03 6.00
C THR A 19 -9.04 20.36 5.77
N ARG A 20 -9.82 21.46 5.78
CA ARG A 20 -9.30 22.82 5.70
C ARG A 20 -8.44 23.14 6.93
N ILE A 21 -7.28 23.75 6.72
CA ILE A 21 -6.39 24.19 7.80
C ILE A 21 -6.72 25.65 8.10
N TYR A 22 -6.96 25.98 9.37
CA TYR A 22 -7.31 27.33 9.83
C TYR A 22 -6.17 27.95 10.64
N GLY A 23 -5.96 29.26 10.47
CA GLY A 23 -5.05 30.06 11.30
C GLY A 23 -3.57 29.69 11.19
N ARG A 24 -3.14 29.06 10.10
CA ARG A 24 -1.74 28.61 9.90
C ARG A 24 -1.05 29.25 8.70
N ASP A 25 -1.74 30.02 7.88
CA ASP A 25 -1.14 30.72 6.73
C ASP A 25 0.02 31.64 7.14
N PRO A 26 -0.07 32.48 8.20
CA PRO A 26 1.06 33.32 8.59
C PRO A 26 2.29 32.51 9.04
N SER A 27 2.07 31.40 9.75
CA SER A 27 3.15 30.50 10.18
C SER A 27 3.76 29.75 8.99
N LYS A 28 2.95 29.42 7.99
CA LYS A 28 3.41 28.80 6.75
C LYS A 28 4.29 29.77 5.96
N GLU A 29 3.84 30.99 5.73
CA GLU A 29 4.62 32.00 5.01
C GLU A 29 5.92 32.34 5.74
N ALA A 30 5.90 32.46 7.07
CA ALA A 30 7.12 32.68 7.85
C ALA A 30 8.14 31.52 7.71
N ILE A 31 7.69 30.26 7.66
CA ILE A 31 8.60 29.13 7.39
C ILE A 31 9.04 29.14 5.92
N LYS A 32 8.18 29.53 4.97
CA LYS A 32 8.56 29.67 3.56
C LYS A 32 9.67 30.71 3.39
N GLU A 33 9.59 31.85 4.06
CA GLU A 33 10.65 32.87 4.06
C GLU A 33 11.99 32.31 4.56
N LEU A 34 11.98 31.46 5.59
CA LEU A 34 13.19 30.78 6.08
C LEU A 34 13.73 29.71 5.13
N LEU A 35 12.90 29.19 4.23
CA LEU A 35 13.26 28.21 3.19
C LEU A 35 13.80 28.89 1.92
N VAL A 36 13.66 30.21 1.78
CA VAL A 36 14.17 30.94 0.60
C VAL A 36 15.70 30.87 0.59
N PRO A 37 16.32 30.50 -0.55
CA PRO A 37 17.77 30.42 -0.66
C PRO A 37 18.36 31.83 -0.70
N ASP A 38 18.84 32.34 0.44
CA ASP A 38 19.68 33.54 0.45
C ASP A 38 21.13 33.18 0.09
N ASP A 39 21.77 34.03 -0.74
CA ASP A 39 23.20 33.98 -1.11
C ASP A 39 24.15 34.33 0.05
N ALA A 40 23.71 34.21 1.31
CA ALA A 40 24.49 34.60 2.47
C ALA A 40 25.59 33.57 2.78
N GLU A 41 26.79 34.06 3.06
CA GLU A 41 27.99 33.29 3.41
C GLU A 41 27.81 32.47 4.71
N GLY A 42 27.23 31.27 4.63
CA GLY A 42 27.15 30.39 5.81
C GLY A 42 26.56 28.99 5.56
N GLY A 43 27.41 27.96 5.56
CA GLY A 43 27.04 26.53 5.72
C GLY A 43 26.36 25.85 4.52
N SER A 44 26.58 24.53 4.35
CA SER A 44 25.95 23.72 3.29
C SER A 44 24.55 23.20 3.63
N LEU A 45 24.16 23.18 4.92
CA LEU A 45 22.93 22.58 5.43
C LEU A 45 22.28 23.45 6.52
N GLN A 46 21.00 23.79 6.33
CA GLN A 46 20.20 24.61 7.23
C GLN A 46 19.24 23.74 8.05
N VAL A 47 18.99 24.09 9.32
CA VAL A 47 18.02 23.38 10.17
C VAL A 47 16.99 24.35 10.76
N ILE A 48 15.71 24.01 10.59
CA ILE A 48 14.54 24.76 11.09
C ILE A 48 13.82 23.92 12.15
N PRO A 49 13.97 24.24 13.45
CA PRO A 49 13.25 23.54 14.51
C PRO A 49 11.87 24.16 14.73
N ILE A 50 10.79 23.41 14.50
CA ILE A 50 9.41 23.77 14.87
C ILE A 50 9.10 23.16 16.23
N VAL A 51 8.97 24.02 17.25
CA VAL A 51 8.81 23.60 18.65
C VAL A 51 7.46 24.06 19.19
N GLY A 52 6.85 23.25 20.05
CA GLY A 52 5.62 23.63 20.74
C GLY A 52 4.95 22.48 21.47
N MET A 53 3.87 22.81 22.19
CA MET A 53 3.12 21.86 23.00
C MET A 53 2.49 20.70 22.18
N PRO A 54 2.19 19.54 22.79
CA PRO A 54 1.43 18.47 22.14
C PRO A 54 0.06 18.96 21.62
N GLY A 55 -0.37 18.49 20.44
CA GLY A 55 -1.68 18.84 19.88
C GLY A 55 -1.83 20.26 19.31
N ILE A 56 -0.76 21.07 19.36
CA ILE A 56 -0.74 22.44 18.80
C ILE A 56 -0.75 22.47 17.26
N GLY A 57 -0.45 21.34 16.59
CA GLY A 57 -0.46 21.23 15.13
C GLY A 57 0.90 21.38 14.43
N LYS A 58 2.01 21.02 15.09
CA LYS A 58 3.37 21.05 14.49
C LYS A 58 3.46 20.20 13.22
N THR A 59 3.08 18.93 13.32
CA THR A 59 3.04 17.99 12.19
C THR A 59 2.12 18.51 11.08
N THR A 60 0.98 19.11 11.44
CA THR A 60 0.06 19.74 10.47
C THR A 60 0.71 20.92 9.75
N LEU A 61 1.43 21.80 10.46
CA LEU A 61 2.15 22.91 9.86
C LEU A 61 3.29 22.44 8.95
N ALA A 62 4.09 21.47 9.41
CA ALA A 62 5.15 20.88 8.60
C ALA A 62 4.59 20.23 7.32
N ARG A 63 3.46 19.51 7.40
CA ARG A 63 2.75 19.00 6.21
C ARG A 63 2.26 20.11 5.29
N PHE A 64 1.73 21.19 5.87
CA PHE A 64 1.18 22.31 5.11
C PHE A 64 2.25 23.08 4.33
N VAL A 65 3.47 23.18 4.89
CA VAL A 65 4.64 23.71 4.20
C VAL A 65 5.18 22.69 3.20
N TYR A 66 5.30 21.42 3.59
CA TYR A 66 5.85 20.36 2.74
C TYR A 66 5.08 20.23 1.43
N HIS A 67 3.75 20.30 1.44
CA HIS A 67 2.91 20.18 0.23
C HIS A 67 2.61 21.49 -0.49
N ASP A 68 3.30 22.59 -0.15
CA ASP A 68 3.14 23.84 -0.87
C ASP A 68 3.75 23.78 -2.27
N ASP A 69 3.03 24.27 -3.28
CA ASP A 69 3.46 24.19 -4.69
C ASP A 69 4.78 24.91 -4.96
N ASP A 70 5.10 26.00 -4.24
CA ASP A 70 6.36 26.72 -4.40
C ASP A 70 7.50 25.95 -3.74
N VAL A 71 7.30 25.52 -2.48
CA VAL A 71 8.28 24.71 -1.73
C VAL A 71 8.62 23.42 -2.48
N GLN A 72 7.63 22.78 -3.10
CA GLN A 72 7.84 21.56 -3.89
C GLN A 72 8.78 21.77 -5.08
N LYS A 73 8.86 22.98 -5.64
CA LYS A 73 9.73 23.34 -6.78
C LYS A 73 11.14 23.75 -6.36
N TRP A 74 11.34 24.18 -5.10
CA TRP A 74 12.64 24.67 -4.64
C TRP A 74 13.67 23.57 -4.34
N PHE A 75 13.23 22.31 -4.19
CA PHE A 75 14.07 21.19 -3.76
C PHE A 75 13.99 20.00 -4.73
N ASP A 76 15.16 19.46 -5.07
CA ASP A 76 15.32 18.31 -5.98
C ASP A 76 14.91 16.99 -5.30
N LEU A 77 15.26 16.87 -4.02
CA LEU A 77 15.00 15.68 -3.21
C LEU A 77 14.18 16.05 -1.98
N LYS A 78 13.15 15.26 -1.70
CA LYS A 78 12.22 15.48 -0.60
C LYS A 78 11.98 14.17 0.13
N ALA A 79 12.06 14.20 1.46
CA ALA A 79 11.74 13.05 2.28
C ALA A 79 11.00 13.48 3.55
N TRP A 80 10.00 12.68 3.93
CA TRP A 80 9.28 12.81 5.18
C TRP A 80 9.54 11.60 6.06
N VAL A 81 10.14 11.82 7.23
CA VAL A 81 10.50 10.74 8.15
C VAL A 81 10.01 11.10 9.54
N SER A 82 9.21 10.23 10.14
CA SER A 82 8.83 10.40 11.54
C SER A 82 9.71 9.53 12.44
N VAL A 83 10.15 10.14 13.53
CA VAL A 83 11.22 9.61 14.38
C VAL A 83 10.62 9.00 15.65
N SER A 84 11.03 7.78 15.98
CA SER A 84 10.69 7.13 17.25
C SER A 84 11.74 7.37 18.32
N GLN A 85 11.37 7.23 19.59
CA GLN A 85 12.30 7.29 20.72
C GLN A 85 13.41 6.22 20.66
N ASP A 86 13.17 5.11 19.95
CA ASP A 86 14.07 3.94 19.90
C ASP A 86 14.76 3.73 18.53
N LEU A 87 14.64 4.71 17.61
CA LEU A 87 15.08 4.56 16.22
C LEU A 87 16.58 4.80 16.10
N LYS A 88 17.32 3.75 15.72
CA LYS A 88 18.75 3.84 15.43
C LYS A 88 18.96 4.58 14.12
N VAL A 89 19.98 5.44 14.08
CA VAL A 89 20.38 6.27 12.93
C VAL A 89 20.37 5.54 11.60
N PHE A 90 20.94 4.33 11.54
CA PHE A 90 21.05 3.59 10.28
C PHE A 90 19.70 3.16 9.70
N ASN A 91 18.68 2.98 10.54
CA ASN A 91 17.33 2.69 10.07
C ASN A 91 16.66 3.96 9.52
N LEU A 92 16.92 5.13 10.11
CA LEU A 92 16.50 6.41 9.53
C LEU A 92 17.10 6.60 8.13
N THR A 93 18.40 6.33 7.96
CA THR A 93 19.07 6.41 6.64
C THR A 93 18.41 5.47 5.62
N LYS A 94 18.01 4.25 6.02
CA LYS A 94 17.27 3.33 5.15
C LYS A 94 15.90 3.88 4.75
N ILE A 95 15.16 4.47 5.69
CA ILE A 95 13.85 5.07 5.40
C ILE A 95 14.01 6.23 4.42
N ILE A 96 14.98 7.12 4.64
CA ILE A 96 15.30 8.23 3.73
C ILE A 96 15.63 7.70 2.32
N LEU A 97 16.47 6.66 2.21
CA LEU A 97 16.81 6.06 0.91
C LEU A 97 15.60 5.42 0.22
N LYS A 98 14.69 4.80 0.98
CA LYS A 98 13.44 4.24 0.44
C LYS A 98 12.51 5.33 -0.08
N GLU A 99 12.42 6.48 0.59
CA GLU A 99 11.67 7.65 0.10
C GLU A 99 12.25 8.20 -1.22
N PHE A 100 13.56 8.07 -1.44
CA PHE A 100 14.20 8.40 -2.72
C PHE A 100 14.08 7.29 -3.79
N GLY A 101 13.29 6.23 -3.54
CA GLY A 101 13.03 5.15 -4.51
C GLY A 101 14.00 3.96 -4.45
N PHE A 102 14.88 3.89 -3.45
CA PHE A 102 15.91 2.84 -3.35
C PHE A 102 15.42 1.62 -2.54
N LEU A 103 14.94 0.58 -3.25
CA LEU A 103 14.26 -0.58 -2.63
C LEU A 103 15.20 -1.65 -2.05
N ASN A 104 16.46 -1.73 -2.49
CA ASN A 104 17.43 -2.79 -2.11
C ASN A 104 18.30 -2.47 -0.87
N CYS A 105 17.90 -1.51 -0.04
CA CYS A 105 18.72 -1.03 1.09
C CYS A 105 18.80 -2.00 2.30
N ASP A 106 17.94 -3.02 2.36
CA ASP A 106 17.83 -3.89 3.54
C ASP A 106 19.01 -4.86 3.69
N LEU A 107 19.73 -5.15 2.60
CA LEU A 107 20.87 -6.06 2.54
C LEU A 107 22.23 -5.37 2.67
N MET A 108 22.27 -4.02 2.70
CA MET A 108 23.52 -3.26 2.69
C MET A 108 24.14 -3.07 4.08
N PRO A 109 25.47 -3.16 4.24
CA PRO A 109 26.17 -2.80 5.46
C PRO A 109 25.96 -1.32 5.84
N HIS A 110 26.04 -1.01 7.15
CA HIS A 110 25.76 0.32 7.70
C HIS A 110 26.57 1.47 7.08
N ASN A 111 27.87 1.28 6.82
CA ASN A 111 28.71 2.31 6.20
C ASN A 111 28.32 2.59 4.74
N SER A 112 27.99 1.52 3.99
CA SER A 112 27.58 1.60 2.59
C SER A 112 26.29 2.41 2.41
N LEU A 113 25.36 2.34 3.37
CA LEU A 113 24.13 3.15 3.35
C LEU A 113 24.42 4.66 3.44
N HIS A 114 25.37 5.06 4.28
CA HIS A 114 25.74 6.47 4.44
C HIS A 114 26.53 6.98 3.25
N CYS A 115 27.45 6.18 2.70
CA CYS A 115 28.14 6.50 1.44
C CYS A 115 27.14 6.67 0.30
N LYS A 116 26.14 5.78 0.18
CA LYS A 116 25.12 5.88 -0.87
C LYS A 116 24.23 7.10 -0.70
N LEU A 117 23.80 7.39 0.53
CA LEU A 117 23.04 8.61 0.82
C LEU A 117 23.86 9.86 0.45
N ARG A 118 25.15 9.88 0.79
CA ARG A 118 26.06 10.96 0.44
C ARG A 118 26.17 11.15 -1.08
N GLU A 119 26.37 10.08 -1.83
CA GLU A 119 26.43 10.11 -3.30
C GLU A 119 25.14 10.66 -3.93
N ILE A 120 23.98 10.25 -3.42
CA ILE A 120 22.67 10.73 -3.93
C ILE A 120 22.47 12.22 -3.68
N LEU A 121 22.97 12.72 -2.54
CA LEU A 121 22.81 14.11 -2.12
C LEU A 121 23.82 15.07 -2.77
N MET A 122 24.96 14.57 -3.27
CA MET A 122 25.96 15.41 -3.93
C MET A 122 25.32 16.19 -5.08
N GLY A 123 25.41 17.53 -5.00
CA GLY A 123 24.89 18.43 -6.03
C GLY A 123 23.38 18.67 -6.02
N LYS A 124 22.61 18.04 -5.11
CA LYS A 124 21.14 18.17 -5.04
C LYS A 124 20.67 18.92 -3.79
N LYS A 125 19.64 19.76 -3.94
CA LYS A 125 18.97 20.44 -2.82
C LYS A 125 17.97 19.50 -2.16
N LEU A 126 18.19 19.24 -0.87
CA LEU A 126 17.35 18.36 -0.05
C LEU A 126 16.39 19.16 0.84
N LEU A 127 15.12 18.76 0.87
CA LEU A 127 14.19 19.06 1.97
C LEU A 127 13.87 17.78 2.75
N LEU A 128 14.30 17.73 4.00
CA LEU A 128 14.05 16.60 4.90
C LEU A 128 13.17 17.05 6.07
N VAL A 129 12.01 16.43 6.25
CA VAL A 129 11.19 16.62 7.45
C VAL A 129 11.42 15.48 8.43
N LEU A 130 11.92 15.80 9.62
CA LEU A 130 12.04 14.91 10.77
C LEU A 130 10.91 15.21 11.76
N ASP A 131 9.82 14.45 11.66
CA ASP A 131 8.63 14.69 12.48
C ASP A 131 8.69 13.97 13.83
N ASP A 132 8.39 14.72 14.88
CA ASP A 132 8.29 14.31 16.27
C ASP A 132 9.64 13.73 16.76
N PHE A 133 10.71 14.51 16.64
CA PHE A 133 12.09 14.13 16.95
C PHE A 133 12.35 14.06 18.46
N TRP A 134 12.97 12.94 18.91
CA TRP A 134 13.11 12.57 20.33
C TRP A 134 14.47 11.97 20.71
N ASN A 135 15.53 12.13 19.91
CA ASN A 135 16.81 11.50 20.23
C ASN A 135 17.62 12.35 21.23
N ASP A 136 18.05 11.75 22.34
CA ASP A 136 18.86 12.40 23.38
C ASP A 136 20.38 12.09 23.24
N ASP A 137 20.78 11.26 22.26
CA ASP A 137 22.18 10.83 22.03
C ASP A 137 22.89 11.68 20.95
N PRO A 138 23.86 12.55 21.33
CA PRO A 138 24.54 13.44 20.40
C PRO A 138 25.39 12.73 19.33
N GLU A 139 25.98 11.58 19.66
CA GLU A 139 26.83 10.83 18.73
C GLU A 139 25.99 10.21 17.61
N GLN A 140 24.78 9.74 17.93
CA GLN A 140 23.85 9.23 16.93
C GLN A 140 23.40 10.33 15.95
N CYS A 141 23.09 11.52 16.44
CA CYS A 141 22.74 12.64 15.56
C CYS A 141 23.89 13.02 14.61
N LYS A 142 25.15 12.94 15.07
CA LYS A 142 26.33 13.13 14.22
C LYS A 142 26.34 12.19 13.02
N PHE A 143 26.10 10.90 13.26
CA PHE A 143 26.09 9.89 12.21
C PHE A 143 24.97 10.16 11.18
N LEU A 144 23.83 10.68 11.60
CA LEU A 144 22.71 11.02 10.69
C LEU A 144 23.05 12.24 9.83
N ILE A 145 23.63 13.28 10.41
CA ILE A 145 23.86 14.57 9.75
C ILE A 145 25.05 14.50 8.78
N THR A 146 26.08 13.72 9.11
CA THR A 146 27.33 13.62 8.31
C THR A 146 27.07 13.36 6.81
N PRO A 147 26.25 12.37 6.39
CA PRO A 147 25.95 12.19 4.97
C PRO A 147 25.06 13.30 4.38
N LEU A 148 24.21 13.95 5.19
CA LEU A 148 23.31 15.02 4.74
C LEU A 148 24.06 16.32 4.39
N MET A 149 25.24 16.54 4.97
CA MET A 149 26.10 17.70 4.67
C MET A 149 26.63 17.73 3.23
N ALA A 150 26.55 16.62 2.49
CA ALA A 150 26.95 16.56 1.08
C ALA A 150 25.91 17.17 0.11
N GLY A 151 24.72 17.54 0.61
CA GLY A 151 23.71 18.26 -0.14
C GLY A 151 24.24 19.58 -0.72
N ALA A 152 23.60 20.04 -1.81
CA ALA A 152 23.86 21.37 -2.35
C ALA A 152 23.47 22.47 -1.34
N LYS A 153 24.08 23.66 -1.50
CA LYS A 153 23.73 24.84 -0.70
C LYS A 153 22.22 25.13 -0.76
N GLY A 154 21.65 25.48 0.38
CA GLY A 154 20.20 25.64 0.53
C GLY A 154 19.45 24.33 0.80
N SER A 155 20.14 23.23 1.10
CA SER A 155 19.49 22.04 1.66
C SER A 155 19.00 22.33 3.07
N THR A 156 17.76 21.95 3.38
CA THR A 156 17.10 22.30 4.64
C THR A 156 16.48 21.08 5.32
N ILE A 157 16.65 21.01 6.65
CA ILE A 157 16.00 20.02 7.51
C ILE A 157 14.97 20.72 8.41
N ILE A 158 13.71 20.33 8.30
CA ILE A 158 12.64 20.76 9.22
C ILE A 158 12.52 19.70 10.32
N ILE A 159 12.63 20.11 11.58
CA ILE A 159 12.49 19.21 12.72
C ILE A 159 11.28 19.63 13.53
N THR A 160 10.30 18.75 13.74
CA THR A 160 9.22 19.03 14.71
C THR A 160 9.57 18.39 16.06
N ALA A 161 9.51 19.16 17.14
CA ALA A 161 9.88 18.68 18.48
C ALA A 161 8.95 19.22 19.56
N ARG A 162 8.92 18.55 20.72
CA ARG A 162 8.14 18.99 21.89
C ARG A 162 8.98 19.89 22.78
N GLU A 163 8.35 20.92 23.34
CA GLU A 163 8.99 21.80 24.31
C GLU A 163 9.09 21.12 25.68
N ARG A 164 10.30 21.01 26.24
CA ARG A 164 10.55 20.56 27.61
C ARG A 164 11.39 21.62 28.33
N SER A 165 10.93 22.07 29.50
CA SER A 165 11.71 22.72 30.57
C SER A 165 12.96 23.50 30.12
N GLY A 166 12.78 24.57 29.32
CA GLY A 166 13.74 25.67 29.25
C GLY A 166 14.91 25.55 28.26
N THR A 167 15.04 24.49 27.46
CA THR A 167 15.94 24.48 26.28
C THR A 167 15.57 23.33 25.35
N SER A 168 15.49 23.57 24.04
CA SER A 168 15.15 22.48 23.11
C SER A 168 16.31 21.50 22.99
N LEU A 169 16.02 20.22 23.14
CA LEU A 169 16.98 19.12 23.01
C LEU A 169 17.60 19.07 21.60
N ALA A 170 16.81 19.45 20.59
CA ALA A 170 17.26 19.64 19.22
C ALA A 170 18.34 20.73 19.08
N LEU A 171 18.23 21.84 19.83
CA LEU A 171 19.25 22.89 19.83
C LEU A 171 20.56 22.43 20.49
N GLN A 172 20.50 21.72 21.61
CA GLN A 172 21.72 21.26 22.30
C GLN A 172 22.51 20.22 21.49
N ILE A 173 21.84 19.36 20.74
CA ILE A 173 22.50 18.29 19.97
C ILE A 173 23.11 18.81 18.67
N LEU A 174 22.55 19.86 18.07
CA LEU A 174 23.02 20.42 16.79
C LEU A 174 24.04 21.55 16.95
N HIS A 175 24.13 22.15 18.14
CA HIS A 175 25.06 23.25 18.48
C HIS A 175 26.57 22.99 18.21
N PRO A 176 27.12 21.76 18.26
CA PRO A 176 28.55 21.53 18.03
C PRO A 176 28.99 21.56 16.56
N TYR A 177 28.08 21.67 15.60
CA TYR A 177 28.38 21.48 14.18
C TYR A 177 28.30 22.80 13.40
N PRO A 178 29.06 22.97 12.28
CA PRO A 178 29.00 24.15 11.43
C PRO A 178 27.71 24.18 10.58
N LEU A 179 26.56 24.10 11.25
CA LEU A 179 25.22 24.19 10.68
C LEU A 179 24.70 25.59 10.93
N GLN A 180 24.06 26.20 9.92
CA GLN A 180 23.28 27.41 10.13
C GLN A 180 21.96 26.99 10.80
N THR A 181 21.97 26.92 12.12
CA THR A 181 20.76 26.61 12.90
C THR A 181 20.01 27.91 13.15
N ILE A 182 18.81 28.02 12.58
CA ILE A 182 17.93 29.17 12.83
C ILE A 182 17.36 29.03 14.24
N HIS A 183 17.08 30.16 14.90
CA HIS A 183 16.35 30.17 16.17
C HIS A 183 15.05 29.33 16.06
N PRO A 184 14.69 28.55 17.10
CA PRO A 184 13.51 27.69 17.03
C PRO A 184 12.26 28.47 16.71
N PHE A 185 11.48 27.96 15.75
CA PHE A 185 10.16 28.46 15.44
C PHE A 185 9.17 27.93 16.49
N HIS A 186 8.96 28.72 17.56
CA HIS A 186 7.99 28.41 18.60
C HIS A 186 6.56 28.60 18.06
N LEU A 187 5.90 27.48 17.77
CA LEU A 187 4.56 27.47 17.21
C LEU A 187 3.52 27.89 18.26
N GLN A 188 2.94 29.06 18.04
CA GLN A 188 1.89 29.62 18.88
C GLN A 188 0.53 28.95 18.64
N GLY A 189 -0.37 29.12 19.61
CA GLY A 189 -1.79 28.76 19.46
C GLY A 189 -2.45 29.49 18.29
N ILE A 190 -3.50 28.89 17.73
CA ILE A 190 -4.32 29.56 16.71
C ILE A 190 -5.09 30.73 17.34
N SER A 191 -5.43 31.74 16.51
CA SER A 191 -6.17 32.92 16.95
C SER A 191 -7.56 32.55 17.51
N SER A 192 -8.16 33.46 18.28
CA SER A 192 -9.52 33.27 18.81
C SER A 192 -10.55 33.00 17.72
N ASP A 193 -10.48 33.76 16.62
CA ASP A 193 -11.40 33.62 15.49
C ASP A 193 -11.16 32.32 14.72
N ASP A 194 -9.90 31.95 14.46
CA ASP A 194 -9.56 30.69 13.81
C ASP A 194 -9.93 29.48 14.67
N CYS A 195 -9.76 29.59 15.98
CA CYS A 195 -10.19 28.59 16.95
C CYS A 195 -11.70 28.38 16.88
N TRP A 196 -12.47 29.45 16.77
CA TRP A 196 -13.91 29.36 16.61
C TRP A 196 -14.31 28.79 15.25
N LEU A 197 -13.66 29.20 14.16
CA LEU A 197 -13.92 28.68 12.82
C LEU A 197 -13.66 27.18 12.75
N LEU A 198 -12.51 26.73 13.27
CA LEU A 198 -12.16 25.33 13.36
C LEU A 198 -13.17 24.56 14.23
N PHE A 199 -13.51 25.09 15.42
CA PHE A 199 -14.54 24.49 16.27
C PHE A 199 -15.89 24.37 15.53
N SER A 200 -16.31 25.42 14.84
CA SER A 200 -17.60 25.52 14.17
C SER A 200 -17.75 24.50 13.04
N GLU A 201 -16.66 24.24 12.30
CA GLU A 201 -16.63 23.21 11.26
C GLU A 201 -17.00 21.83 11.80
N TYR A 202 -16.61 21.51 13.04
CA TYR A 202 -16.92 20.23 13.67
C TYR A 202 -18.21 20.26 14.52
N ALA A 203 -18.59 21.43 15.06
CA ALA A 203 -19.77 21.58 15.91
C ALA A 203 -21.09 21.68 15.13
N PHE A 204 -21.08 22.27 13.93
CA PHE A 204 -22.29 22.54 13.16
C PHE A 204 -22.31 21.72 11.87
N SER A 205 -23.44 21.08 11.55
CA SER A 205 -23.68 20.51 10.23
C SER A 205 -23.99 21.60 9.20
N ASP A 206 -23.83 21.33 7.90
CA ASP A 206 -24.10 22.32 6.84
C ASP A 206 -25.53 22.88 6.87
N ALA A 207 -26.50 22.10 7.38
CA ALA A 207 -27.89 22.52 7.57
C ALA A 207 -28.09 23.54 8.72
N ASN A 208 -27.15 23.63 9.67
CA ASN A 208 -27.27 24.40 10.92
C ASN A 208 -26.32 25.61 11.00
N ARG A 209 -25.71 26.05 9.89
CA ARG A 209 -24.79 27.21 9.89
C ARG A 209 -25.44 28.49 10.42
N ASN A 210 -26.75 28.68 10.22
CA ASN A 210 -27.51 29.82 10.74
C ASN A 210 -27.71 29.80 12.26
N ALA A 211 -27.69 28.62 12.91
CA ALA A 211 -27.69 28.52 14.37
C ALA A 211 -26.31 28.89 14.95
N GLY A 212 -25.25 28.75 14.16
CA GLY A 212 -23.87 29.04 14.57
C GLY A 212 -23.64 30.50 14.99
N SER A 213 -24.38 31.47 14.45
CA SER A 213 -24.25 32.89 14.83
C SER A 213 -24.78 33.16 16.24
N LEU A 214 -25.96 32.64 16.59
CA LEU A 214 -26.56 32.75 17.93
C LEU A 214 -25.69 32.08 18.99
N PHE A 215 -25.19 30.87 18.69
CA PHE A 215 -24.29 30.16 19.60
C PHE A 215 -22.91 30.83 19.69
N LYS A 216 -22.45 31.52 18.65
CA LYS A 216 -21.23 32.34 18.69
C LYS A 216 -21.38 33.45 19.72
N GLU A 217 -22.45 34.22 19.67
CA GLU A 217 -22.69 35.30 20.64
C GLU A 217 -22.71 34.80 22.09
N MET A 218 -23.26 33.61 22.32
CA MET A 218 -23.40 33.05 23.67
C MET A 218 -22.13 32.37 24.21
N PHE A 219 -21.38 31.66 23.36
CA PHE A 219 -20.35 30.71 23.82
C PHE A 219 -18.94 30.96 23.28
N HIS A 220 -18.75 31.90 22.34
CA HIS A 220 -17.45 32.16 21.70
C HIS A 220 -16.32 32.34 22.71
N SER A 221 -16.46 33.28 23.63
CA SER A 221 -15.44 33.59 24.65
C SER A 221 -15.13 32.38 25.53
N THR A 222 -16.14 31.57 25.84
CA THR A 222 -15.98 30.40 26.71
C THR A 222 -15.27 29.27 25.96
N VAL A 223 -15.68 28.96 24.73
CA VAL A 223 -15.06 27.93 23.89
C VAL A 223 -13.60 28.26 23.62
N VAL A 224 -13.31 29.47 23.15
CA VAL A 224 -11.94 29.91 22.84
C VAL A 224 -11.05 29.82 24.09
N ARG A 225 -11.54 30.29 25.24
CA ARG A 225 -10.82 30.21 26.52
C ARG A 225 -10.53 28.76 26.93
N ARG A 226 -11.48 27.84 26.74
CA ARG A 226 -11.30 26.42 27.09
C ARG A 226 -10.38 25.67 26.12
N CYS A 227 -10.38 26.04 24.84
CA CYS A 227 -9.47 25.47 23.86
C CYS A 227 -8.04 26.01 23.98
N ASN A 228 -7.87 27.23 24.53
CA ASN A 228 -6.58 27.88 24.76
C ASN A 228 -5.64 27.85 23.53
N GLY A 229 -6.20 28.08 22.34
CA GLY A 229 -5.46 28.10 21.08
C GLY A 229 -4.96 26.73 20.58
N LEU A 230 -5.36 25.61 21.19
CA LEU A 230 -5.02 24.26 20.72
C LEU A 230 -6.01 23.78 19.64
N PRO A 231 -5.57 23.53 18.40
CA PRO A 231 -6.46 23.06 17.33
C PRO A 231 -7.14 21.72 17.66
N LEU A 232 -6.41 20.77 18.24
CA LEU A 232 -6.99 19.47 18.63
C LEU A 232 -8.12 19.64 19.67
N ALA A 233 -7.98 20.61 20.58
CA ALA A 233 -9.02 20.93 21.55
C ALA A 233 -10.29 21.46 20.87
N ALA A 234 -10.13 22.37 19.90
CA ALA A 234 -11.25 22.92 19.14
C ALA A 234 -12.00 21.83 18.37
N LYS A 235 -11.29 20.91 17.70
CA LYS A 235 -11.90 19.78 16.99
C LYS A 235 -12.71 18.87 17.92
N LEU A 236 -12.09 18.45 19.01
CA LEU A 236 -12.69 17.52 19.98
C LEU A 236 -13.91 18.13 20.68
N LEU A 237 -13.81 19.39 21.11
CA LEU A 237 -14.92 20.10 21.73
C LEU A 237 -16.07 20.33 20.74
N GLY A 238 -15.74 20.63 19.47
CA GLY A 238 -16.72 20.75 18.40
C GLY A 238 -17.48 19.44 18.17
N CYS A 239 -16.77 18.32 18.02
CA CYS A 239 -17.39 17.01 17.87
C CYS A 239 -18.26 16.63 19.07
N LEU A 240 -17.80 16.93 20.29
CA LEU A 240 -18.55 16.67 21.51
C LEU A 240 -19.90 17.40 21.52
N LEU A 241 -19.88 18.68 21.16
CA LEU A 241 -21.05 19.55 21.19
C LEU A 241 -21.95 19.42 19.95
N LYS A 242 -21.45 18.82 18.87
CA LYS A 242 -22.21 18.54 17.63
C LYS A 242 -23.51 17.78 17.90
N SER A 243 -23.49 16.84 18.84
CA SER A 243 -24.66 16.03 19.21
C SER A 243 -25.65 16.75 20.15
N LYS A 244 -25.32 17.96 20.61
CA LYS A 244 -26.05 18.72 21.63
C LYS A 244 -26.72 19.93 20.98
N THR A 245 -28.03 19.86 20.78
CA THR A 245 -28.80 20.94 20.14
C THR A 245 -29.27 22.02 21.12
N ASN A 246 -29.19 21.76 22.44
CA ASN A 246 -29.65 22.67 23.48
C ASN A 246 -28.51 23.51 24.08
N ALA A 247 -28.70 24.83 24.15
CA ALA A 247 -27.76 25.79 24.75
C ALA A 247 -27.50 25.52 26.25
N ASP A 248 -28.46 24.99 27.00
CA ASP A 248 -28.25 24.66 28.42
C ASP A 248 -27.30 23.47 28.61
N GLU A 249 -27.31 22.51 27.69
CA GLU A 249 -26.35 21.40 27.70
C GLU A 249 -24.92 21.89 27.40
N TRP A 250 -24.78 22.82 26.43
CA TRP A 250 -23.51 23.49 26.17
C TRP A 250 -23.00 24.21 27.41
N ARG A 251 -23.87 25.00 28.08
CA ARG A 251 -23.52 25.72 29.31
C ARG A 251 -23.07 24.78 30.41
N LYS A 252 -23.74 23.64 30.61
CA LYS A 252 -23.37 22.63 31.61
C LYS A 252 -21.99 22.01 31.34
N ILE A 253 -21.66 21.73 30.08
CA ILE A 253 -20.36 21.12 29.71
C ILE A 253 -19.23 22.16 29.82
N LEU A 254 -19.44 23.37 29.29
CA LEU A 254 -18.42 24.42 29.23
C LEU A 254 -18.10 25.05 30.60
N ASN A 255 -19.07 25.05 31.51
CA ASN A 255 -18.93 25.58 32.88
C ASN A 255 -18.71 24.49 33.93
N SER A 256 -18.36 23.26 33.53
CA SER A 256 -18.09 22.20 34.50
C SER A 256 -16.79 22.45 35.29
N ASN A 257 -16.74 22.02 36.54
CA ASN A 257 -15.54 22.17 37.39
C ASN A 257 -14.37 21.27 36.94
N MET A 258 -14.58 20.40 35.96
CA MET A 258 -13.57 19.48 35.43
C MET A 258 -12.48 20.21 34.62
N TRP A 259 -12.77 21.42 34.15
CA TRP A 259 -11.80 22.26 33.45
C TRP A 259 -10.76 22.89 34.38
N ASP A 260 -11.01 22.90 35.69
CA ASP A 260 -10.18 23.59 36.69
C ASP A 260 -9.22 22.62 37.43
N LEU A 261 -9.20 21.35 37.04
CA LEU A 261 -8.23 20.36 37.53
C LEU A 261 -6.83 20.70 36.99
N GLN A 262 -5.81 20.85 37.84
CA GLN A 262 -4.44 21.11 37.35
C GLN A 262 -3.92 19.91 36.53
N ASP A 263 -3.45 20.18 35.31
CA ASP A 263 -2.75 19.17 34.49
C ASP A 263 -1.70 19.87 33.61
N ASP A 264 -0.43 19.56 33.84
CA ASP A 264 0.73 20.20 33.19
C ASP A 264 0.82 19.90 31.68
N ARG A 265 -0.06 19.06 31.12
CA ARG A 265 0.06 18.51 29.74
C ARG A 265 -1.06 18.89 28.77
N GLY A 266 -2.00 19.76 29.15
CA GLY A 266 -3.08 20.22 28.25
C GLY A 266 -4.12 19.14 27.88
N LEU A 267 -4.28 18.11 28.73
CA LEU A 267 -5.20 16.98 28.53
C LEU A 267 -6.66 17.27 28.94
N HIS A 268 -6.99 18.48 29.39
CA HIS A 268 -8.32 18.81 29.94
C HIS A 268 -9.46 18.55 28.96
N VAL A 269 -9.29 18.96 27.69
CA VAL A 269 -10.33 18.82 26.66
C VAL A 269 -10.54 17.34 26.32
N LEU A 270 -9.46 16.57 26.27
CA LEU A 270 -9.46 15.13 26.05
C LEU A 270 -10.11 14.36 27.22
N LYS A 271 -9.81 14.76 28.46
CA LYS A 271 -10.49 14.21 29.65
C LYS A 271 -11.98 14.53 29.61
N MET A 272 -12.33 15.77 29.25
CA MET A 272 -13.72 16.20 29.10
C MET A 272 -14.48 15.41 28.04
N THR A 273 -13.91 15.24 26.85
CA THR A 273 -14.56 14.44 25.80
C THR A 273 -14.79 13.01 26.26
N TYR A 274 -13.82 12.40 26.96
CA TYR A 274 -14.02 11.08 27.58
C TYR A 274 -15.13 11.06 28.62
N TYR A 275 -15.19 12.02 29.55
CA TYR A 275 -16.24 12.05 30.57
C TYR A 275 -17.64 12.21 29.99
N CYS A 276 -17.74 12.90 28.86
CA CYS A 276 -18.99 13.08 28.15
C CYS A 276 -19.32 11.95 27.15
N LEU A 277 -18.42 10.98 26.92
CA LEU A 277 -18.72 9.80 26.12
C LEU A 277 -19.94 9.06 26.69
N PRO A 278 -20.77 8.45 25.83
CA PRO A 278 -21.75 7.47 26.27
C PRO A 278 -21.09 6.34 27.09
N GLN A 279 -21.80 5.84 28.11
CA GLN A 279 -21.27 4.81 29.02
C GLN A 279 -20.74 3.57 28.29
N TYR A 280 -21.40 3.19 27.18
CA TYR A 280 -21.03 2.04 26.36
C TYR A 280 -19.70 2.22 25.60
N LEU A 281 -19.30 3.46 25.28
CA LEU A 281 -18.01 3.74 24.61
C LEU A 281 -16.85 3.87 25.58
N LYS A 282 -17.11 4.35 26.81
CA LYS A 282 -16.04 4.59 27.80
C LYS A 282 -15.19 3.34 28.05
N GLN A 283 -15.82 2.18 28.22
CA GLN A 283 -15.10 0.93 28.47
C GLN A 283 -14.33 0.46 27.24
N CYS A 284 -14.93 0.55 26.05
CA CYS A 284 -14.29 0.22 24.78
C CYS A 284 -13.03 1.06 24.55
N PHE A 285 -13.13 2.38 24.72
CA PHE A 285 -12.01 3.30 24.60
C PHE A 285 -10.94 3.07 25.68
N ALA A 286 -11.32 2.97 26.96
CA ALA A 286 -10.37 2.75 28.04
C ALA A 286 -9.59 1.45 27.85
N TYR A 287 -10.24 0.38 27.36
CA TYR A 287 -9.60 -0.89 27.08
C TYR A 287 -8.47 -0.78 26.04
N CYS A 288 -8.59 0.13 25.07
CA CYS A 288 -7.55 0.36 24.06
C CYS A 288 -6.23 0.92 24.64
N ALA A 289 -6.15 1.23 25.94
CA ALA A 289 -4.90 1.51 26.66
C ALA A 289 -3.86 0.36 26.57
N ILE A 290 -4.32 -0.85 26.24
CA ILE A 290 -3.46 -2.01 26.00
C ILE A 290 -2.68 -1.91 24.68
N PHE A 291 -3.00 -0.98 23.79
CA PHE A 291 -2.23 -0.81 22.56
C PHE A 291 -1.05 0.15 22.80
N PRO A 292 0.16 -0.17 22.31
CA PRO A 292 1.29 0.75 22.40
C PRO A 292 1.04 1.97 21.51
N LYS A 293 1.78 3.06 21.76
CA LYS A 293 1.67 4.28 20.96
C LYS A 293 2.04 4.00 19.50
N GLY A 294 1.27 4.57 18.57
CA GLY A 294 1.46 4.34 17.13
C GLY A 294 1.11 2.93 16.64
N TYR A 295 0.46 2.09 17.45
CA TYR A 295 0.02 0.76 17.02
C TYR A 295 -1.12 0.85 16.00
N GLU A 296 -0.93 0.17 14.87
CA GLU A 296 -1.95 0.00 13.84
C GLU A 296 -2.81 -1.23 14.14
N PHE A 297 -4.11 -1.05 14.11
CA PHE A 297 -5.06 -2.14 14.31
C PHE A 297 -6.16 -2.14 13.25
N CYS A 298 -6.66 -3.34 12.94
CA CYS A 298 -7.85 -3.50 12.12
C CYS A 298 -9.10 -3.32 13.00
N LYS A 299 -10.15 -2.72 12.42
CA LYS A 299 -11.47 -2.59 13.06
C LYS A 299 -12.02 -3.91 13.62
N GLU A 300 -11.97 -4.97 12.81
CA GLU A 300 -12.48 -6.30 13.19
C GLU A 300 -11.81 -6.84 14.47
N ASP A 301 -10.48 -6.77 14.54
CA ASP A 301 -9.72 -7.37 15.64
C ASP A 301 -10.05 -6.70 16.98
N VAL A 302 -10.22 -5.37 16.99
CA VAL A 302 -10.60 -4.61 18.19
C VAL A 302 -12.03 -4.92 18.62
N VAL A 303 -12.96 -5.02 17.68
CA VAL A 303 -14.36 -5.35 17.98
C VAL A 303 -14.47 -6.75 18.58
N LEU A 304 -13.72 -7.73 18.05
CA LEU A 304 -13.65 -9.08 18.60
C LEU A 304 -13.12 -9.09 20.05
N LEU A 305 -12.16 -8.22 20.40
CA LEU A 305 -11.69 -8.07 21.77
C LEU A 305 -12.77 -7.47 22.69
N TRP A 306 -13.48 -6.44 22.24
CA TRP A 306 -14.58 -5.84 23.00
C TRP A 306 -15.74 -6.82 23.21
N MET A 307 -16.01 -7.68 22.22
CA MET A 307 -16.96 -8.79 22.35
C MET A 307 -16.54 -9.76 23.46
N ALA A 308 -15.28 -10.21 23.43
CA ALA A 308 -14.74 -11.18 24.38
C ALA A 308 -14.69 -10.66 25.83
N GLU A 309 -14.43 -9.37 26.02
CA GLU A 309 -14.49 -8.74 27.35
C GLU A 309 -15.92 -8.41 27.81
N GLY A 310 -16.90 -8.43 26.89
CA GLY A 310 -18.31 -8.20 27.17
C GLY A 310 -18.67 -6.72 27.33
N PHE A 311 -18.02 -5.83 26.57
CA PHE A 311 -18.30 -4.38 26.62
C PHE A 311 -19.48 -3.94 25.76
N LEU A 312 -19.90 -4.77 24.80
CA LEU A 312 -20.93 -4.41 23.83
C LEU A 312 -22.33 -4.74 24.40
N LEU A 313 -23.18 -3.72 24.47
CA LEU A 313 -24.56 -3.86 24.92
C LEU A 313 -25.45 -4.22 23.71
N ALA A 314 -25.68 -5.52 23.51
CA ALA A 314 -26.63 -6.03 22.53
C ALA A 314 -27.59 -7.01 23.22
N TYR A 315 -28.89 -6.87 22.94
CA TYR A 315 -29.94 -7.72 23.51
C TYR A 315 -30.22 -8.99 22.69
N GLY A 316 -29.73 -9.06 21.43
CA GLY A 316 -29.71 -10.28 20.64
C GLY A 316 -28.31 -10.88 20.48
N GLY A 317 -28.23 -11.96 19.70
CA GLY A 317 -27.05 -12.83 19.62
C GLY A 317 -25.78 -12.16 19.07
N ASN A 318 -24.71 -12.94 18.94
CA ASN A 318 -23.37 -12.43 18.57
C ASN A 318 -23.31 -11.58 17.28
N LYS A 319 -24.24 -11.76 16.32
CA LYS A 319 -24.34 -10.92 15.11
C LYS A 319 -24.63 -9.45 15.44
N GLU A 320 -25.63 -9.23 16.28
CA GLU A 320 -26.01 -7.88 16.72
C GLU A 320 -24.93 -7.27 17.61
N MET A 321 -24.23 -8.11 18.38
CA MET A 321 -23.09 -7.70 19.18
C MET A 321 -21.94 -7.20 18.29
N LYS A 322 -21.61 -7.92 17.23
CA LYS A 322 -20.59 -7.51 16.25
C LYS A 322 -20.97 -6.21 15.53
N GLU A 323 -22.22 -6.08 15.09
CA GLU A 323 -22.72 -4.87 14.45
C GLU A 323 -22.74 -3.66 15.41
N ALA A 324 -23.14 -3.87 16.68
CA ALA A 324 -23.02 -2.85 17.71
C ALA A 324 -21.55 -2.44 17.93
N GLY A 325 -20.62 -3.40 17.93
CA GLY A 325 -19.19 -3.14 18.00
C GLY A 325 -18.67 -2.31 16.83
N TYR A 326 -19.10 -2.61 15.60
CA TYR A 326 -18.77 -1.81 14.43
C TYR A 326 -19.27 -0.38 14.55
N ARG A 327 -20.51 -0.18 15.01
CA ARG A 327 -21.06 1.15 15.26
C ARG A 327 -20.26 1.90 16.33
N TYR A 328 -19.94 1.24 17.45
CA TYR A 328 -19.16 1.85 18.52
C TYR A 328 -17.76 2.26 18.05
N PHE A 329 -17.15 1.45 17.18
CA PHE A 329 -15.88 1.78 16.55
C PHE A 329 -15.99 3.03 15.67
N GLU A 330 -17.02 3.09 14.80
CA GLU A 330 -17.26 4.27 13.95
C GLU A 330 -17.57 5.52 14.78
N ASP A 331 -18.29 5.40 15.89
CA ASP A 331 -18.53 6.52 16.81
C ASP A 331 -17.19 7.07 17.35
N LEU A 332 -16.27 6.20 17.76
CA LEU A 332 -14.93 6.61 18.22
C LEU A 332 -14.07 7.22 17.11
N VAL A 333 -14.17 6.72 15.87
CA VAL A 333 -13.54 7.34 14.68
C VAL A 333 -14.12 8.74 14.45
N SER A 334 -15.44 8.89 14.50
CA SER A 334 -16.13 10.17 14.27
C SER A 334 -15.76 11.25 15.31
N MET A 335 -15.31 10.82 16.49
CA MET A 335 -14.85 11.69 17.57
C MET A 335 -13.32 11.88 17.59
N PHE A 336 -12.61 11.40 16.57
CA PHE A 336 -11.15 11.49 16.45
C PHE A 336 -10.37 10.79 17.58
N PHE A 337 -10.97 9.81 18.25
CA PHE A 337 -10.22 8.91 19.14
C PHE A 337 -9.40 7.89 18.34
N PHE A 338 -9.88 7.53 17.14
CA PHE A 338 -9.17 6.72 16.16
C PHE A 338 -9.05 7.46 14.84
N GLU A 339 -7.89 7.36 14.21
CA GLU A 339 -7.59 7.98 12.92
C GLU A 339 -7.27 6.88 11.89
N GLN A 340 -7.83 7.01 10.69
CA GLN A 340 -7.51 6.10 9.59
C GLN A 340 -6.12 6.45 9.03
N VAL A 341 -5.27 5.44 8.80
CA VAL A 341 -3.87 5.68 8.38
C VAL A 341 -3.80 6.30 6.98
N SER A 342 -4.70 5.90 6.07
CA SER A 342 -4.87 6.49 4.75
C SER A 342 -6.26 6.17 4.20
N ASP A 343 -6.74 6.95 3.22
CA ASP A 343 -8.10 6.83 2.67
C ASP A 343 -8.41 5.44 2.08
N ASN A 344 -7.38 4.70 1.65
CA ASN A 344 -7.49 3.35 1.10
C ASN A 344 -7.08 2.23 2.07
N SER A 345 -6.66 2.56 3.29
CA SER A 345 -6.21 1.60 4.29
C SER A 345 -7.35 1.15 5.19
N SER A 346 -7.43 -0.15 5.51
CA SER A 346 -8.33 -0.69 6.52
C SER A 346 -7.78 -0.60 7.95
N LEU A 347 -6.62 0.06 8.12
CA LEU A 347 -5.92 0.18 9.40
C LEU A 347 -6.18 1.54 10.04
N PHE A 348 -6.30 1.50 11.37
CA PHE A 348 -6.52 2.66 12.21
C PHE A 348 -5.39 2.77 13.25
N VAL A 349 -5.17 3.98 13.72
CA VAL A 349 -4.20 4.30 14.78
C VAL A 349 -4.85 5.22 15.80
N MET A 350 -4.38 5.15 17.04
CA MET A 350 -4.77 6.08 18.10
C MET A 350 -3.67 7.15 18.25
N HIS A 351 -4.04 8.43 18.22
CA HIS A 351 -3.11 9.53 18.45
C HIS A 351 -2.47 9.41 19.85
N ASP A 352 -1.20 9.83 20.01
CA ASP A 352 -0.45 9.68 21.26
C ASP A 352 -1.20 10.24 22.49
N LEU A 353 -1.81 11.42 22.35
CA LEU A 353 -2.59 12.05 23.41
C LEU A 353 -3.85 11.28 23.78
N THR A 354 -4.52 10.67 22.81
CA THR A 354 -5.68 9.79 23.06
C THR A 354 -5.24 8.47 23.70
N ASN A 355 -4.04 7.96 23.37
CA ASN A 355 -3.45 6.81 24.05
C ASN A 355 -3.07 7.13 25.50
N ASP A 356 -2.46 8.29 25.74
CA ASP A 356 -2.15 8.79 27.08
C ASP A 356 -3.43 8.97 27.91
N LEU A 357 -4.50 9.48 27.30
CA LEU A 357 -5.81 9.56 27.93
C LEU A 357 -6.36 8.16 28.26
N ALA A 358 -6.32 7.21 27.32
CA ALA A 358 -6.79 5.84 27.56
C ALA A 358 -6.03 5.20 28.74
N LYS A 359 -4.69 5.35 28.78
CA LYS A 359 -3.84 4.90 29.89
C LYS A 359 -4.19 5.61 31.20
N PHE A 360 -4.42 6.92 31.16
CA PHE A 360 -4.84 7.70 32.34
C PHE A 360 -6.18 7.23 32.92
N VAL A 361 -7.20 7.05 32.08
CA VAL A 361 -8.55 6.67 32.55
C VAL A 361 -8.64 5.22 33.00
N ASN A 362 -7.82 4.33 32.44
CA ASN A 362 -7.74 2.93 32.84
C ASN A 362 -6.83 2.75 34.08
N GLY A 363 -5.90 3.67 34.32
CA GLY A 363 -5.03 3.69 35.51
C GLY A 363 -4.27 2.38 35.68
N GLU A 364 -4.25 1.83 36.90
CA GLU A 364 -3.55 0.58 37.24
C GLU A 364 -4.20 -0.69 36.65
N PHE A 365 -5.39 -0.59 36.04
CA PHE A 365 -6.13 -1.75 35.55
C PHE A 365 -5.62 -2.26 34.19
N ALA A 366 -4.97 -1.42 33.39
CA ALA A 366 -4.32 -1.82 32.14
C ALA A 366 -2.83 -1.50 32.17
N VAL A 367 -2.03 -2.47 31.73
CA VAL A 367 -0.59 -2.30 31.57
C VAL A 367 -0.23 -2.70 30.14
N CYS A 368 0.38 -1.77 29.41
CA CYS A 368 0.98 -2.03 28.11
C CYS A 368 2.49 -1.98 28.27
N LEU A 369 3.13 -3.14 28.11
CA LEU A 369 4.59 -3.26 28.16
C LEU A 369 5.16 -3.04 26.76
N ASP A 370 5.75 -1.87 26.55
CA ASP A 370 6.44 -1.48 25.32
C ASP A 370 7.92 -1.18 25.59
N ASP A 371 8.71 -0.98 24.52
CA ASP A 371 10.17 -0.81 24.58
C ASP A 371 10.65 0.48 25.30
N SER A 372 9.73 1.30 25.83
CA SER A 372 9.96 2.66 26.37
C SER A 372 10.80 2.78 27.67
N GLY A 373 11.55 1.74 28.06
CA GLY A 373 12.59 1.84 29.09
C GLY A 373 12.14 1.96 30.56
N ASP A 374 10.83 2.08 30.84
CA ASP A 374 10.33 2.20 32.22
C ASP A 374 10.40 0.87 33.00
N SER A 375 10.60 0.97 34.31
CA SER A 375 10.66 -0.18 35.24
C SER A 375 9.36 -1.00 35.20
N TRP A 376 9.49 -2.31 34.95
CA TRP A 376 8.37 -3.23 34.74
C TRP A 376 7.64 -3.59 36.03
N LYS A 377 6.74 -2.73 36.46
CA LYS A 377 5.90 -2.98 37.64
C LYS A 377 4.46 -3.21 37.24
N VAL A 378 3.94 -4.40 37.56
CA VAL A 378 2.53 -4.73 37.39
C VAL A 378 1.82 -4.60 38.75
N SER A 379 0.63 -3.97 38.77
CA SER A 379 -0.16 -3.81 39.99
C SER A 379 -1.02 -5.04 40.25
N LYS A 380 -1.30 -5.36 41.53
CA LYS A 380 -2.28 -6.40 41.91
C LYS A 380 -3.67 -6.17 41.31
N LYS A 381 -4.00 -4.90 40.98
CA LYS A 381 -5.26 -4.49 40.36
C LYS A 381 -5.32 -4.73 38.86
N THR A 382 -4.20 -5.04 38.20
CA THR A 382 -4.14 -5.20 36.75
C THR A 382 -5.11 -6.28 36.26
N ARG A 383 -5.91 -5.92 35.25
CA ARG A 383 -6.92 -6.76 34.59
C ARG A 383 -6.60 -7.00 33.13
N TYR A 384 -5.91 -6.06 32.48
CA TYR A 384 -5.57 -6.15 31.07
C TYR A 384 -4.07 -5.93 30.92
N LEU A 385 -3.38 -6.94 30.41
CA LEU A 385 -1.96 -6.90 30.15
C LEU A 385 -1.73 -7.06 28.66
N SER A 386 -0.93 -6.20 28.06
CA SER A 386 -0.40 -6.40 26.73
C SER A 386 1.11 -6.30 26.72
N TYR A 387 1.69 -7.02 25.77
CA TYR A 387 3.13 -7.17 25.64
C TYR A 387 3.53 -6.93 24.20
N ALA A 388 4.25 -5.84 23.98
CA ALA A 388 4.60 -5.33 22.66
C ALA A 388 6.13 -5.25 22.45
N LYS A 389 6.92 -6.13 23.06
CA LYS A 389 8.38 -6.17 22.88
C LYS A 389 8.84 -7.34 22.01
N THR A 390 10.16 -7.44 21.82
CA THR A 390 10.82 -8.39 20.91
C THR A 390 11.27 -9.71 21.56
N ARG A 391 11.23 -9.85 22.90
CA ARG A 391 11.68 -11.06 23.61
C ARG A 391 10.82 -11.43 24.82
N LEU A 392 9.95 -12.44 24.69
CA LEU A 392 9.06 -12.91 25.75
C LEU A 392 9.74 -13.32 27.07
N GLU A 393 11.04 -13.60 27.09
CA GLU A 393 11.86 -13.84 28.30
C GLU A 393 11.68 -12.75 29.38
N ASP A 394 11.28 -11.54 28.97
CA ASP A 394 10.99 -10.42 29.87
C ASP A 394 9.69 -10.58 30.70
N LEU A 395 8.73 -11.42 30.26
CA LEU A 395 7.46 -11.65 31.00
C LEU A 395 7.70 -12.31 32.36
N ASN A 396 8.66 -13.25 32.43
CA ASN A 396 9.02 -13.92 33.68
C ASN A 396 9.83 -13.00 34.62
N ASN A 397 10.43 -11.94 34.06
CA ASN A 397 11.17 -10.92 34.80
C ASN A 397 10.28 -9.76 35.27
N LEU A 398 8.95 -9.83 35.06
CA LEU A 398 8.02 -8.78 35.49
C LEU A 398 7.83 -8.79 37.00
N VAL A 399 8.30 -7.72 37.65
CA VAL A 399 8.10 -7.51 39.08
C VAL A 399 6.62 -7.29 39.37
N GLY A 400 6.06 -8.14 40.23
CA GLY A 400 4.66 -8.04 40.69
C GLY A 400 3.65 -8.85 39.88
N LEU A 401 4.06 -9.53 38.80
CA LEU A 401 3.19 -10.49 38.10
C LEU A 401 2.72 -11.60 39.06
N ASP A 402 3.59 -11.94 40.03
CA ASP A 402 3.32 -12.85 41.15
C ASP A 402 2.14 -12.48 42.03
N GLU A 403 1.74 -11.22 42.02
CA GLU A 403 0.70 -10.71 42.90
C GLU A 403 -0.63 -10.46 42.16
N VAL A 404 -0.66 -10.64 40.83
CA VAL A 404 -1.84 -10.44 39.99
C VAL A 404 -2.77 -11.65 40.09
N GLN A 405 -4.03 -11.40 40.48
CA GLN A 405 -5.05 -12.45 40.65
C GLN A 405 -6.26 -12.30 39.71
N ASN A 406 -6.44 -11.11 39.11
CA ASN A 406 -7.68 -10.73 38.41
C ASN A 406 -7.49 -10.48 36.92
N LEU A 407 -6.44 -11.06 36.34
CA LEU A 407 -6.10 -10.89 34.94
C LEU A 407 -7.20 -11.48 34.04
N ARG A 408 -7.66 -10.68 33.07
CA ARG A 408 -8.71 -11.02 32.09
C ARG A 408 -8.18 -11.03 30.66
N THR A 409 -7.32 -10.09 30.30
CA THR A 409 -6.66 -10.05 28.99
C THR A 409 -5.17 -10.24 29.13
N ILE A 410 -4.61 -11.11 28.29
CA ILE A 410 -3.20 -11.09 27.89
C ILE A 410 -3.15 -10.98 26.38
N LEU A 411 -2.51 -9.92 25.90
CA LEU A 411 -2.37 -9.64 24.48
C LEU A 411 -0.89 -9.49 24.11
N VAL A 412 -0.28 -10.52 23.55
CA VAL A 412 1.05 -10.40 22.94
C VAL A 412 0.89 -9.76 21.57
N ILE A 413 1.37 -8.54 21.42
CA ILE A 413 1.29 -7.75 20.19
C ILE A 413 2.66 -7.83 19.54
N SER A 414 2.95 -8.80 18.65
CA SER A 414 4.24 -8.85 17.93
C SER A 414 4.07 -9.02 16.42
N LYS A 415 4.79 -8.19 15.66
CA LYS A 415 4.98 -8.32 14.19
C LYS A 415 6.24 -9.14 13.83
N PHE A 416 7.05 -9.53 14.83
CA PHE A 416 8.33 -10.23 14.62
C PHE A 416 8.32 -11.60 15.29
N PHE A 417 9.09 -12.54 14.73
CA PHE A 417 9.39 -13.85 15.32
C PHE A 417 9.93 -13.64 16.74
N LEU A 418 9.15 -14.02 17.73
CA LEU A 418 9.57 -14.01 19.12
C LEU A 418 10.49 -15.21 19.36
N ALA A 419 11.45 -15.06 20.27
CA ALA A 419 12.11 -16.21 20.88
C ALA A 419 11.04 -17.09 21.56
N ASN A 420 11.14 -18.40 21.35
CA ASN A 420 10.16 -19.37 21.81
C ASN A 420 10.11 -19.39 23.35
N MET A 421 8.93 -19.18 23.93
CA MET A 421 8.69 -19.59 25.32
C MET A 421 8.85 -21.10 25.40
N ASN A 422 9.48 -21.60 26.46
CA ASN A 422 9.48 -23.04 26.70
C ASN A 422 8.07 -23.50 27.14
N ASP A 423 7.75 -24.76 26.89
CA ASP A 423 6.42 -25.32 27.15
C ASP A 423 6.03 -25.25 28.64
N GLU A 424 7.00 -25.31 29.56
CA GLU A 424 6.78 -25.30 31.01
C GLU A 424 6.34 -23.92 31.50
N GLU A 425 6.98 -22.85 31.03
CA GLU A 425 6.62 -21.47 31.40
C GLU A 425 5.20 -21.11 30.94
N ILE A 426 4.83 -21.48 29.70
CA ILE A 426 3.45 -21.29 29.22
C ILE A 426 2.49 -22.07 30.11
N ASN A 427 2.84 -23.31 30.47
CA ASN A 427 1.97 -24.17 31.27
C ASN A 427 1.71 -23.61 32.67
N ASP A 428 2.75 -23.16 33.38
CA ASP A 428 2.62 -22.57 34.72
C ASP A 428 1.87 -21.25 34.68
N PHE A 429 2.14 -20.44 33.66
CA PHE A 429 1.42 -19.20 33.40
C PHE A 429 -0.09 -19.41 33.18
N LEU A 430 -0.48 -20.40 32.37
CA LEU A 430 -1.90 -20.70 32.14
C LEU A 430 -2.58 -21.26 33.39
N ARG A 431 -1.89 -22.04 34.22
CA ARG A 431 -2.44 -22.55 35.49
C ARG A 431 -2.74 -21.44 36.49
N ARG A 432 -1.93 -20.39 36.46
CA ARG A 432 -2.03 -19.26 37.37
C ARG A 432 -3.26 -18.38 37.10
N PHE A 433 -3.52 -18.04 35.84
CA PHE A 433 -4.49 -16.99 35.49
C PHE A 433 -5.88 -17.54 35.11
N GLN A 434 -6.56 -18.16 36.08
CA GLN A 434 -7.87 -18.81 35.88
C GLN A 434 -9.05 -17.88 35.54
N ARG A 435 -8.85 -16.56 35.57
CA ARG A 435 -9.88 -15.54 35.26
C ARG A 435 -9.79 -14.97 33.85
N LEU A 436 -8.88 -15.49 33.02
CA LEU A 436 -8.67 -15.03 31.66
C LEU A 436 -9.92 -15.21 30.78
N ARG A 437 -10.19 -14.18 29.99
CA ARG A 437 -11.20 -14.12 28.92
C ARG A 437 -10.54 -14.03 27.54
N VAL A 438 -9.45 -13.28 27.45
CA VAL A 438 -8.69 -13.06 26.21
C VAL A 438 -7.28 -13.58 26.41
N LEU A 439 -6.87 -14.51 25.56
CA LEU A 439 -5.50 -14.99 25.46
C LEU A 439 -5.02 -14.85 24.02
N SER A 440 -4.01 -14.02 23.81
CA SER A 440 -3.35 -13.91 22.51
C SER A 440 -1.86 -14.16 22.68
N LEU A 441 -1.40 -15.25 22.09
CA LEU A 441 0.01 -15.64 22.01
C LEU A 441 0.37 -15.75 20.53
N PHE A 442 1.59 -15.44 20.15
CA PHE A 442 2.06 -15.56 18.77
C PHE A 442 3.33 -16.39 18.75
N HIS A 443 3.53 -17.13 17.65
CA HIS A 443 4.78 -17.85 17.41
C HIS A 443 5.14 -18.88 18.51
N ILE A 444 4.15 -19.53 19.13
CA ILE A 444 4.42 -20.60 20.09
C ILE A 444 4.63 -21.94 19.38
N ASP A 445 5.52 -22.78 19.90
CA ASP A 445 5.79 -24.12 19.36
C ASP A 445 4.67 -25.10 19.71
N LYS A 446 4.11 -24.99 20.91
CA LYS A 446 3.04 -25.86 21.38
C LYS A 446 2.15 -25.15 22.38
N LEU A 447 0.86 -25.46 22.33
CA LEU A 447 -0.08 -25.06 23.37
C LEU A 447 -0.23 -26.21 24.38
N PRO A 448 0.04 -26.01 25.68
CA PRO A 448 -0.02 -27.08 26.67
C PRO A 448 -1.46 -27.43 27.06
N ASN A 449 -1.66 -28.66 27.57
CA ASN A 449 -2.98 -29.18 27.94
C ASN A 449 -3.68 -28.37 29.05
N SER A 450 -2.93 -27.63 29.86
CA SER A 450 -3.47 -26.77 30.93
C SER A 450 -4.40 -25.67 30.43
N ILE A 451 -4.37 -25.34 29.14
CA ILE A 451 -5.33 -24.41 28.52
C ILE A 451 -6.79 -24.78 28.85
N GLY A 452 -7.12 -26.08 28.94
CA GLY A 452 -8.46 -26.55 29.27
C GLY A 452 -8.94 -26.21 30.68
N SER A 453 -8.04 -25.79 31.58
CA SER A 453 -8.42 -25.30 32.91
C SER A 453 -9.06 -23.90 32.87
N LEU A 454 -8.76 -23.10 31.84
CA LEU A 454 -9.19 -21.71 31.71
C LEU A 454 -10.65 -21.58 31.21
N LYS A 455 -11.61 -22.05 32.02
CA LYS A 455 -13.05 -22.13 31.66
C LYS A 455 -13.72 -20.80 31.32
N ARG A 456 -13.05 -19.67 31.59
CA ARG A 456 -13.56 -18.32 31.33
C ARG A 456 -13.06 -17.72 30.01
N LEU A 457 -12.30 -18.46 29.19
CA LEU A 457 -11.84 -17.95 27.90
C LEU A 457 -12.99 -17.80 26.89
N TRP A 458 -13.02 -16.64 26.25
CA TRP A 458 -13.91 -16.26 25.14
C TRP A 458 -13.12 -16.10 23.84
N TYR A 459 -11.85 -15.70 23.94
CA TYR A 459 -10.99 -15.38 22.81
C TYR A 459 -9.62 -16.06 22.96
N ILE A 460 -9.23 -16.79 21.93
CA ILE A 460 -7.88 -17.34 21.75
C ILE A 460 -7.36 -16.91 20.39
N ASN A 461 -6.19 -16.29 20.38
CA ASN A 461 -5.44 -16.03 19.15
C ASN A 461 -4.04 -16.64 19.29
N LEU A 462 -3.70 -17.53 18.36
CA LEU A 462 -2.42 -18.22 18.26
C LEU A 462 -1.77 -17.99 16.89
N SER A 463 -2.10 -16.88 16.22
CA SER A 463 -1.63 -16.62 14.86
C SER A 463 -0.11 -16.71 14.72
N GLY A 464 0.34 -17.23 13.58
CA GLY A 464 1.77 -17.41 13.28
C GLY A 464 2.49 -18.47 14.11
N SER A 465 1.78 -19.22 14.97
CA SER A 465 2.37 -20.29 15.79
C SER A 465 2.83 -21.48 14.93
N SER A 466 3.88 -22.14 15.39
CA SER A 466 4.51 -23.32 14.77
C SER A 466 3.88 -24.65 15.25
N ALA A 467 2.85 -24.58 16.11
CA ALA A 467 2.14 -25.74 16.62
C ALA A 467 1.60 -26.66 15.51
N HIS A 468 1.98 -27.93 15.59
CA HIS A 468 1.54 -28.96 14.64
C HIS A 468 0.08 -29.39 14.87
N ARG A 469 -0.35 -29.39 16.15
CA ARG A 469 -1.71 -29.74 16.60
C ARG A 469 -2.08 -28.89 17.82
N LEU A 470 -3.37 -28.62 17.99
CA LEU A 470 -3.88 -28.08 19.26
C LEU A 470 -4.25 -29.22 20.21
N PRO A 471 -4.12 -29.05 21.53
CA PRO A 471 -4.50 -30.07 22.50
C PRO A 471 -6.03 -30.26 22.53
N GLU A 472 -6.49 -31.50 22.73
CA GLU A 472 -7.92 -31.84 22.87
C GLU A 472 -8.61 -31.09 24.01
N THR A 473 -7.85 -30.64 25.01
CA THR A 473 -8.38 -29.88 26.13
C THR A 473 -8.93 -28.50 25.72
N VAL A 474 -8.57 -27.96 24.56
CA VAL A 474 -9.20 -26.76 23.97
C VAL A 474 -10.71 -26.97 23.81
N CYS A 475 -11.15 -28.18 23.46
CA CYS A 475 -12.56 -28.53 23.26
C CYS A 475 -13.37 -28.52 24.56
N THR A 476 -12.72 -28.36 25.72
CA THR A 476 -13.38 -28.26 27.04
C THR A 476 -13.71 -26.81 27.43
N LEU A 477 -13.41 -25.85 26.55
CA LEU A 477 -13.64 -24.41 26.74
C LEU A 477 -15.01 -24.00 26.19
N HIS A 478 -16.09 -24.40 26.86
CA HIS A 478 -17.45 -24.21 26.37
C HIS A 478 -17.88 -22.73 26.17
N ASN A 479 -17.17 -21.78 26.77
CA ASN A 479 -17.41 -20.34 26.60
C ASN A 479 -16.65 -19.72 25.41
N LEU A 480 -15.75 -20.48 24.77
CA LEU A 480 -14.93 -19.95 23.69
C LEU A 480 -15.80 -19.53 22.51
N GLN A 481 -15.67 -18.28 22.10
CA GLN A 481 -16.40 -17.70 20.97
C GLN A 481 -15.47 -17.44 19.77
N ILE A 482 -14.21 -17.10 20.02
CA ILE A 482 -13.28 -16.65 19.00
C ILE A 482 -12.01 -17.48 19.08
N LEU A 483 -11.65 -18.14 17.98
CA LEU A 483 -10.42 -18.91 17.82
C LEU A 483 -9.72 -18.49 16.52
N ILE A 484 -8.54 -17.89 16.64
CA ILE A 484 -7.75 -17.36 15.52
C ILE A 484 -6.42 -18.10 15.46
N LEU A 485 -6.18 -18.76 14.32
CA LEU A 485 -5.01 -19.59 13.99
C LEU A 485 -4.38 -19.16 12.66
N ARG A 486 -4.50 -17.86 12.33
CA ARG A 486 -4.07 -17.30 11.05
C ARG A 486 -2.57 -17.50 10.86
N GLY A 487 -2.17 -18.03 9.70
CA GLY A 487 -0.77 -18.19 9.33
C GLY A 487 -0.01 -19.24 10.15
N CYS A 488 -0.69 -20.13 10.87
CA CYS A 488 -0.06 -21.28 11.52
C CYS A 488 0.32 -22.33 10.46
N LYS A 489 1.44 -22.08 9.76
CA LYS A 489 1.88 -22.84 8.56
C LYS A 489 2.17 -24.32 8.83
N ASN A 490 2.42 -24.71 10.07
CA ASN A 490 2.73 -26.09 10.46
C ASN A 490 1.52 -26.84 11.05
N LEU A 491 0.39 -26.16 11.26
CA LEU A 491 -0.80 -26.78 11.83
C LEU A 491 -1.44 -27.71 10.80
N VAL A 492 -1.43 -29.03 11.10
CA VAL A 492 -1.92 -30.09 10.20
C VAL A 492 -3.26 -30.69 10.64
N GLU A 493 -3.58 -30.63 11.94
CA GLU A 493 -4.81 -31.19 12.49
C GLU A 493 -5.39 -30.27 13.59
N LEU A 494 -6.71 -30.16 13.60
CA LEU A 494 -7.51 -29.59 14.69
C LEU A 494 -7.97 -30.72 15.62
N PRO A 495 -8.30 -30.42 16.89
CA PRO A 495 -8.70 -31.44 17.85
C PRO A 495 -10.05 -32.06 17.44
N SER A 496 -10.17 -33.37 17.63
CA SER A 496 -11.29 -34.19 17.16
C SER A 496 -12.62 -33.77 17.75
N ASN A 497 -12.63 -33.27 18.99
CA ASN A 497 -13.84 -32.87 19.70
C ASN A 497 -14.24 -31.39 19.52
N LEU A 498 -13.80 -30.73 18.44
CA LEU A 498 -14.05 -29.29 18.24
C LEU A 498 -15.56 -28.95 18.22
N MET A 499 -16.41 -29.91 17.85
CA MET A 499 -17.87 -29.77 17.87
C MET A 499 -18.45 -29.44 19.26
N ASN A 500 -17.70 -29.66 20.34
CA ASN A 500 -18.09 -29.32 21.72
C ASN A 500 -18.07 -27.80 22.01
N LEU A 501 -17.44 -27.00 21.14
CA LEU A 501 -17.38 -25.55 21.25
C LEU A 501 -18.64 -24.89 20.70
N THR A 502 -19.81 -25.24 21.22
CA THR A 502 -21.12 -24.82 20.68
C THR A 502 -21.38 -23.31 20.69
N ASN A 503 -20.58 -22.53 21.43
CA ASN A 503 -20.59 -21.07 21.44
C ASN A 503 -19.60 -20.42 20.46
N LEU A 504 -18.83 -21.22 19.73
CA LEU A 504 -17.86 -20.72 18.76
C LEU A 504 -18.57 -19.96 17.65
N TYR A 505 -18.11 -18.72 17.47
CA TYR A 505 -18.68 -17.72 16.59
C TYR A 505 -17.74 -17.37 15.44
N HIS A 506 -16.43 -17.33 15.72
CA HIS A 506 -15.39 -16.94 14.78
C HIS A 506 -14.24 -17.95 14.81
N LEU A 507 -14.01 -18.63 13.70
CA LEU A 507 -12.89 -19.54 13.48
C LEU A 507 -12.07 -19.07 12.27
N ASP A 508 -10.92 -18.45 12.52
CA ASP A 508 -9.97 -18.05 11.47
C ASP A 508 -8.82 -19.06 11.42
N ILE A 509 -8.79 -19.85 10.35
CA ILE A 509 -7.75 -20.85 10.07
C ILE A 509 -7.02 -20.56 8.76
N LYS A 510 -7.02 -19.30 8.34
CA LYS A 510 -6.44 -18.86 7.07
C LYS A 510 -4.94 -19.06 7.05
N GLY A 511 -4.44 -19.72 6.00
CA GLY A 511 -3.01 -19.96 5.81
C GLY A 511 -2.43 -21.06 6.71
N THR A 512 -3.30 -21.93 7.23
CA THR A 512 -2.91 -23.21 7.84
C THR A 512 -2.65 -24.27 6.75
N ARG A 513 -2.14 -25.44 7.13
CA ARG A 513 -1.94 -26.60 6.25
C ARG A 513 -2.74 -27.81 6.75
N LEU A 514 -3.96 -27.56 7.21
CA LEU A 514 -4.84 -28.61 7.70
C LEU A 514 -5.10 -29.65 6.60
N GLN A 515 -5.12 -30.92 6.98
CA GLN A 515 -5.41 -32.01 6.04
C GLN A 515 -6.91 -32.29 5.92
N GLN A 516 -7.68 -32.04 6.97
CA GLN A 516 -9.13 -32.18 6.98
C GLN A 516 -9.72 -31.41 8.18
N MET A 517 -11.01 -31.09 8.12
CA MET A 517 -11.77 -30.63 9.28
C MET A 517 -11.94 -31.77 10.30
N PRO A 518 -12.10 -31.47 11.61
CA PRO A 518 -12.55 -32.47 12.58
C PRO A 518 -14.02 -32.86 12.29
N PRO A 519 -14.49 -34.02 12.78
CA PRO A 519 -15.82 -34.50 12.45
C PRO A 519 -16.94 -33.61 13.05
N GLN A 520 -18.12 -33.61 12.45
CA GLN A 520 -19.34 -32.97 12.97
C GLN A 520 -19.25 -31.44 13.14
N MET A 521 -18.51 -30.76 12.26
CA MET A 521 -18.44 -29.29 12.26
C MET A 521 -19.82 -28.63 12.15
N GLY A 522 -20.80 -29.29 11.51
CA GLY A 522 -22.16 -28.79 11.38
C GLY A 522 -22.89 -28.51 12.70
N LYS A 523 -22.42 -29.08 13.82
CA LYS A 523 -22.98 -28.80 15.16
C LYS A 523 -22.66 -27.40 15.69
N LEU A 524 -21.70 -26.69 15.09
CA LEU A 524 -21.33 -25.33 15.48
C LEU A 524 -22.31 -24.29 14.90
N SER A 525 -23.58 -24.38 15.28
CA SER A 525 -24.69 -23.61 14.69
C SER A 525 -24.59 -22.09 14.87
N LYS A 526 -23.77 -21.63 15.83
CA LYS A 526 -23.49 -20.20 16.08
C LYS A 526 -22.31 -19.64 15.27
N LEU A 527 -21.60 -20.48 14.53
CA LEU A 527 -20.44 -20.08 13.76
C LEU A 527 -20.87 -19.17 12.60
N GLN A 528 -20.31 -17.96 12.56
CA GLN A 528 -20.58 -16.97 11.52
C GLN A 528 -19.37 -16.73 10.63
N THR A 529 -18.16 -16.76 11.20
CA THR A 529 -16.94 -16.65 10.42
C THR A 529 -16.20 -17.97 10.41
N LEU A 530 -16.01 -18.54 9.22
CA LEU A 530 -15.12 -19.65 8.95
C LEU A 530 -14.32 -19.32 7.69
N THR A 531 -13.00 -19.12 7.82
CA THR A 531 -12.20 -18.65 6.68
C THR A 531 -11.92 -19.75 5.65
N ASP A 532 -11.71 -20.98 6.11
CA ASP A 532 -11.30 -22.12 5.30
C ASP A 532 -11.98 -23.41 5.84
N PHE A 533 -12.39 -24.31 4.95
CA PHE A 533 -12.96 -25.62 5.26
C PHE A 533 -12.23 -26.67 4.45
N PHE A 534 -11.62 -27.66 5.10
CA PHE A 534 -10.83 -28.72 4.45
C PHE A 534 -11.62 -30.02 4.39
N VAL A 535 -12.08 -30.43 3.19
CA VAL A 535 -12.88 -31.65 3.03
C VAL A 535 -12.01 -32.89 3.28
N GLY A 536 -12.43 -33.74 4.22
CA GLY A 536 -11.73 -34.98 4.56
C GLY A 536 -12.23 -36.18 3.76
N LYS A 537 -11.38 -37.22 3.63
CA LYS A 537 -11.75 -38.51 3.01
C LYS A 537 -12.55 -39.43 3.97
N GLN A 538 -12.51 -39.15 5.27
CA GLN A 538 -13.11 -39.99 6.31
C GLN A 538 -14.54 -39.54 6.65
N ASN A 539 -15.35 -40.49 7.13
CA ASN A 539 -16.72 -40.22 7.58
C ASN A 539 -16.74 -39.18 8.72
N GLY A 540 -17.43 -38.06 8.49
CA GLY A 540 -17.63 -36.99 9.49
C GLY A 540 -17.04 -35.63 9.13
N SER A 541 -16.11 -35.58 8.17
CA SER A 541 -15.50 -34.33 7.66
C SER A 541 -15.88 -34.06 6.20
N SER A 542 -17.04 -34.60 5.80
CA SER A 542 -17.60 -34.42 4.47
C SER A 542 -18.10 -32.99 4.28
N ILE A 543 -18.13 -32.56 3.02
CA ILE A 543 -18.58 -31.23 2.61
C ILE A 543 -20.03 -30.93 3.02
N LYS A 544 -20.88 -31.95 3.25
CA LYS A 544 -22.26 -31.76 3.73
C LYS A 544 -22.35 -31.03 5.06
N GLU A 545 -21.33 -31.14 5.91
CA GLU A 545 -21.25 -30.43 7.20
C GLU A 545 -21.29 -28.91 7.02
N VAL A 546 -20.84 -28.40 5.87
CA VAL A 546 -20.91 -26.98 5.51
C VAL A 546 -22.37 -26.51 5.45
N GLY A 547 -23.29 -27.34 4.94
CA GLY A 547 -24.71 -26.98 4.78
C GLY A 547 -25.47 -26.81 6.10
N GLU A 548 -24.97 -27.38 7.18
CA GLU A 548 -25.50 -27.19 8.53
C GLU A 548 -25.07 -25.83 9.14
N LEU A 549 -23.99 -25.23 8.62
CA LEU A 549 -23.46 -23.93 9.05
C LEU A 549 -24.18 -22.75 8.36
N LYS A 550 -25.50 -22.68 8.56
CA LYS A 550 -26.39 -21.73 7.85
C LYS A 550 -26.13 -20.25 8.15
N CYS A 551 -25.44 -19.96 9.25
CA CYS A 551 -25.16 -18.60 9.72
C CYS A 551 -23.85 -18.01 9.18
N LEU A 552 -23.13 -18.73 8.31
CA LEU A 552 -21.85 -18.27 7.77
C LEU A 552 -22.01 -17.01 6.91
N GLU A 553 -21.13 -16.04 7.14
CA GLU A 553 -21.11 -14.74 6.46
C GLU A 553 -19.74 -14.43 5.86
N GLY A 554 -19.72 -13.47 4.92
CA GLY A 554 -18.47 -12.91 4.41
C GLY A 554 -17.78 -13.82 3.41
N LYS A 555 -16.67 -14.47 3.81
CA LYS A 555 -15.81 -15.24 2.91
C LYS A 555 -15.55 -16.65 3.43
N LEU A 556 -15.78 -17.64 2.56
CA LEU A 556 -15.45 -19.05 2.79
C LEU A 556 -14.54 -19.56 1.68
N ARG A 557 -13.50 -20.32 2.05
CA ARG A 557 -12.74 -21.15 1.11
C ARG A 557 -12.95 -22.62 1.43
N ILE A 558 -13.25 -23.43 0.42
CA ILE A 558 -13.39 -24.87 0.56
C ILE A 558 -12.22 -25.51 -0.16
N TRP A 559 -11.40 -26.24 0.58
CA TRP A 559 -10.21 -26.92 0.12
C TRP A 559 -10.44 -28.42 0.00
N MET A 560 -9.60 -29.04 -0.82
CA MET A 560 -9.55 -30.50 -1.00
C MET A 560 -10.84 -31.10 -1.56
N LEU A 561 -11.49 -30.40 -2.48
CA LEU A 561 -12.76 -30.86 -3.09
C LEU A 561 -12.63 -32.20 -3.83
N GLN A 562 -11.42 -32.60 -4.25
CA GLN A 562 -11.14 -33.93 -4.81
C GLN A 562 -11.42 -35.08 -3.81
N ASN A 563 -11.55 -34.79 -2.50
CA ASN A 563 -11.87 -35.79 -1.49
C ASN A 563 -13.36 -36.14 -1.42
N VAL A 564 -14.24 -35.44 -2.16
CA VAL A 564 -15.68 -35.75 -2.20
C VAL A 564 -15.89 -37.04 -2.98
N VAL A 565 -16.36 -38.09 -2.30
CA VAL A 565 -16.58 -39.43 -2.90
C VAL A 565 -17.97 -39.56 -3.54
N ASP A 566 -18.97 -38.88 -2.98
CA ASP A 566 -20.34 -38.84 -3.51
C ASP A 566 -20.73 -37.39 -3.83
N ALA A 567 -21.11 -37.13 -5.07
CA ALA A 567 -21.57 -35.81 -5.49
C ALA A 567 -22.84 -35.35 -4.74
N GLN A 568 -23.64 -36.26 -4.17
CA GLN A 568 -24.79 -35.89 -3.34
C GLN A 568 -24.37 -35.24 -2.02
N ASP A 569 -23.19 -35.55 -1.47
CA ASP A 569 -22.68 -34.85 -0.30
C ASP A 569 -22.43 -33.36 -0.61
N ALA A 570 -22.03 -33.04 -1.85
CA ALA A 570 -21.86 -31.66 -2.30
C ALA A 570 -23.19 -30.90 -2.40
N LEU A 571 -24.29 -31.59 -2.76
CA LEU A 571 -25.64 -31.02 -2.68
C LEU A 571 -26.01 -30.71 -1.22
N GLY A 572 -25.62 -31.60 -0.30
CA GLY A 572 -25.78 -31.40 1.14
C GLY A 572 -25.07 -30.16 1.69
N ALA A 573 -24.06 -29.62 1.01
CA ALA A 573 -23.39 -28.38 1.39
C ALA A 573 -24.30 -27.14 1.29
N ASN A 574 -25.39 -27.23 0.50
CA ASN A 574 -26.46 -26.23 0.40
C ASN A 574 -25.97 -24.77 0.34
N LEU A 575 -25.00 -24.49 -0.53
CA LEU A 575 -24.41 -23.15 -0.67
C LEU A 575 -25.44 -22.11 -1.16
N GLU A 576 -26.49 -22.54 -1.85
CA GLU A 576 -27.61 -21.70 -2.25
C GLU A 576 -28.38 -21.15 -1.04
N GLY A 577 -28.41 -21.87 0.09
CA GLY A 577 -29.02 -21.41 1.34
C GLY A 577 -28.24 -20.31 2.06
N MET A 578 -26.96 -20.08 1.73
CA MET A 578 -26.05 -19.18 2.45
C MET A 578 -26.16 -17.73 1.96
N ARG A 579 -27.15 -16.99 2.45
CA ARG A 579 -27.51 -15.64 1.97
C ARG A 579 -26.50 -14.54 2.30
N ASP A 580 -25.76 -14.70 3.40
CA ASP A 580 -24.81 -13.71 3.92
C ASP A 580 -23.37 -13.93 3.40
N LEU A 581 -23.14 -14.98 2.61
CA LEU A 581 -21.84 -15.26 2.01
C LEU A 581 -21.63 -14.41 0.75
N LYS A 582 -20.56 -13.60 0.75
CA LYS A 582 -20.23 -12.66 -0.34
C LYS A 582 -19.12 -13.16 -1.26
N LYS A 583 -18.24 -14.01 -0.75
CA LYS A 583 -17.11 -14.57 -1.50
C LYS A 583 -16.92 -16.05 -1.22
N LEU A 584 -16.83 -16.84 -2.29
CA LEU A 584 -16.56 -18.27 -2.24
C LEU A 584 -15.30 -18.60 -3.04
N ASP A 585 -14.49 -19.51 -2.51
CA ASP A 585 -13.26 -20.01 -3.13
C ASP A 585 -13.28 -21.54 -3.07
N LEU A 586 -13.43 -22.19 -4.21
CA LEU A 586 -13.51 -23.64 -4.35
C LEU A 586 -12.17 -24.16 -4.89
N ARG A 587 -11.51 -25.02 -4.13
CA ARG A 587 -10.15 -25.48 -4.44
C ARG A 587 -10.00 -26.99 -4.43
N TRP A 588 -9.45 -27.49 -5.53
CA TRP A 588 -8.90 -28.82 -5.67
C TRP A 588 -7.37 -28.73 -5.51
N SER A 589 -6.77 -29.72 -4.86
CA SER A 589 -5.34 -29.68 -4.50
C SER A 589 -4.49 -30.80 -5.14
N ASP A 590 -5.08 -31.63 -5.98
CA ASP A 590 -4.40 -32.78 -6.59
C ASP A 590 -4.58 -32.77 -8.11
N ASP A 591 -3.60 -33.29 -8.83
CA ASP A 591 -3.61 -33.47 -10.28
C ASP A 591 -4.35 -34.76 -10.69
N SER A 592 -4.85 -35.53 -9.70
CA SER A 592 -5.69 -36.72 -9.91
C SER A 592 -7.13 -36.33 -10.30
N HIS A 593 -7.27 -35.82 -11.52
CA HIS A 593 -8.54 -35.35 -12.08
C HIS A 593 -9.54 -36.49 -12.27
N SER A 594 -10.76 -36.29 -11.78
CA SER A 594 -11.83 -37.28 -11.88
C SER A 594 -13.03 -36.72 -12.64
N SER A 595 -13.75 -37.59 -13.36
CA SER A 595 -15.07 -37.22 -13.92
C SER A 595 -16.07 -36.84 -12.82
N LEU A 596 -15.81 -37.23 -11.56
CA LEU A 596 -16.64 -36.91 -10.41
C LEU A 596 -16.59 -35.41 -10.05
N ASP A 597 -15.47 -34.72 -10.31
CA ASP A 597 -15.34 -33.28 -10.03
C ASP A 597 -16.42 -32.47 -10.77
N GLU A 598 -16.79 -32.89 -11.98
CA GLU A 598 -17.88 -32.28 -12.74
C GLU A 598 -19.23 -32.46 -12.07
N CYS A 599 -19.51 -33.64 -11.52
CA CYS A 599 -20.71 -33.88 -10.72
C CYS A 599 -20.70 -33.07 -9.43
N VAL A 600 -19.55 -32.94 -8.75
CA VAL A 600 -19.40 -32.17 -7.50
C VAL A 600 -19.66 -30.69 -7.76
N LEU A 601 -18.99 -30.07 -8.73
CA LEU A 601 -19.15 -28.64 -9.03
C LEU A 601 -20.58 -28.31 -9.50
N ARG A 602 -21.26 -29.23 -10.21
CA ARG A 602 -22.68 -29.06 -10.58
C ARG A 602 -23.60 -28.89 -9.37
N GLN A 603 -23.30 -29.56 -8.24
CA GLN A 603 -24.12 -29.48 -7.03
C GLN A 603 -23.75 -28.30 -6.11
N LEU A 604 -22.57 -27.69 -6.29
CA LEU A 604 -22.10 -26.55 -5.50
C LEU A 604 -22.61 -25.20 -6.02
N LYS A 605 -23.92 -25.11 -6.29
CA LYS A 605 -24.55 -23.87 -6.73
C LYS A 605 -24.53 -22.83 -5.60
N PRO A 606 -23.90 -21.66 -5.79
CA PRO A 606 -23.85 -20.60 -4.78
C PRO A 606 -25.16 -19.80 -4.73
N ASN A 607 -25.36 -19.06 -3.63
CA ASN A 607 -26.47 -18.11 -3.52
C ASN A 607 -26.33 -16.94 -4.53
N VAL A 608 -27.47 -16.44 -5.00
CA VAL A 608 -27.56 -15.31 -5.96
C VAL A 608 -26.92 -14.00 -5.47
N ASN A 609 -26.77 -13.81 -4.15
CA ASN A 609 -26.16 -12.62 -3.54
C ASN A 609 -24.62 -12.63 -3.55
N MET A 610 -24.00 -13.67 -4.11
CA MET A 610 -22.55 -13.82 -4.12
C MET A 610 -21.91 -12.89 -5.14
N HIS A 611 -20.88 -12.13 -4.73
CA HIS A 611 -20.21 -11.15 -5.59
C HIS A 611 -18.91 -11.68 -6.19
N CYS A 612 -18.22 -12.59 -5.51
CA CYS A 612 -16.92 -13.09 -5.94
C CYS A 612 -16.84 -14.61 -5.86
N LEU A 613 -16.48 -15.24 -6.98
CA LEU A 613 -16.24 -16.67 -7.09
C LEU A 613 -14.80 -16.92 -7.53
N VAL A 614 -14.14 -17.82 -6.83
CA VAL A 614 -12.81 -18.32 -7.19
C VAL A 614 -12.91 -19.84 -7.33
N ILE A 615 -12.42 -20.39 -8.44
CA ILE A 615 -12.33 -21.83 -8.69
C ILE A 615 -10.89 -22.14 -9.07
N ILE A 616 -10.24 -23.05 -8.34
CA ILE A 616 -8.83 -23.40 -8.53
C ILE A 616 -8.67 -24.92 -8.59
N GLY A 617 -7.91 -25.44 -9.56
CA GLY A 617 -7.55 -26.86 -9.66
C GLY A 617 -8.66 -27.76 -10.22
N TYR A 618 -9.73 -27.18 -10.77
CA TYR A 618 -10.91 -27.94 -11.17
C TYR A 618 -10.59 -28.97 -12.28
N GLY A 619 -10.76 -30.26 -11.96
CA GLY A 619 -10.42 -31.38 -12.84
C GLY A 619 -11.46 -31.76 -13.89
N GLY A 620 -12.67 -31.17 -13.85
CA GLY A 620 -13.74 -31.52 -14.77
C GLY A 620 -13.61 -30.88 -16.15
N SER A 621 -14.32 -31.44 -17.13
CA SER A 621 -14.23 -31.02 -18.53
C SER A 621 -15.13 -29.84 -18.89
N ARG A 622 -16.23 -29.64 -18.13
CA ARG A 622 -17.26 -28.64 -18.40
C ARG A 622 -17.74 -27.96 -17.13
N PHE A 623 -17.94 -26.65 -17.21
CA PHE A 623 -18.55 -25.90 -16.13
C PHE A 623 -20.07 -26.10 -16.09
N PRO A 624 -20.70 -26.01 -14.90
CA PRO A 624 -22.14 -26.16 -14.75
C PRO A 624 -22.91 -24.96 -15.29
N ALA A 625 -24.17 -25.18 -15.70
CA ALA A 625 -25.04 -24.15 -16.25
C ALA A 625 -25.26 -22.99 -15.27
N TRP A 626 -25.38 -23.25 -13.96
CA TRP A 626 -25.62 -22.19 -12.97
C TRP A 626 -24.52 -21.11 -12.95
N LEU A 627 -23.33 -21.39 -13.49
CA LEU A 627 -22.25 -20.40 -13.55
C LEU A 627 -22.67 -19.20 -14.40
N ILE A 628 -23.43 -19.40 -15.49
CA ILE A 628 -23.84 -18.31 -16.40
C ILE A 628 -25.07 -17.56 -15.91
N ASP A 629 -25.92 -18.20 -15.10
CA ASP A 629 -27.12 -17.59 -14.50
C ASP A 629 -26.81 -16.73 -13.26
N SER A 630 -25.54 -16.43 -13.02
CA SER A 630 -25.06 -15.82 -11.78
C SER A 630 -24.87 -14.30 -11.88
N PHE A 631 -25.09 -13.59 -10.77
CA PHE A 631 -24.90 -12.13 -10.66
C PHE A 631 -23.47 -11.76 -10.22
N LEU A 632 -22.48 -12.54 -10.65
CA LEU A 632 -21.09 -12.39 -10.22
C LEU A 632 -20.47 -11.08 -10.72
N VAL A 633 -19.65 -10.47 -9.85
CA VAL A 633 -18.90 -9.23 -10.14
C VAL A 633 -17.40 -9.51 -10.35
N ASP A 634 -16.84 -10.51 -9.65
CA ASP A 634 -15.43 -10.92 -9.74
C ASP A 634 -15.34 -12.45 -9.87
N LEU A 635 -14.85 -12.93 -11.00
CA LEU A 635 -14.66 -14.36 -11.27
C LEU A 635 -13.18 -14.65 -11.50
N ARG A 636 -12.65 -15.65 -10.79
CA ARG A 636 -11.27 -16.11 -10.96
C ARG A 636 -11.26 -17.61 -11.18
N LEU A 637 -10.75 -18.02 -12.32
CA LEU A 637 -10.57 -19.43 -12.69
C LEU A 637 -9.07 -19.68 -12.79
N SER A 638 -8.55 -20.69 -12.12
CA SER A 638 -7.13 -21.03 -12.18
C SER A 638 -6.88 -22.53 -12.19
N GLU A 639 -5.88 -22.99 -12.94
CA GLU A 639 -5.44 -24.39 -12.91
C GLU A 639 -6.57 -25.38 -13.25
N CYS A 640 -7.46 -25.01 -14.18
CA CYS A 640 -8.60 -25.84 -14.60
C CYS A 640 -8.25 -26.70 -15.82
N GLN A 641 -8.76 -27.93 -15.86
CA GLN A 641 -8.41 -28.93 -16.88
C GLN A 641 -9.27 -28.90 -18.14
N CYS A 642 -10.08 -27.87 -18.33
CA CYS A 642 -11.02 -27.75 -19.44
C CYS A 642 -10.28 -27.45 -20.76
N SER A 643 -10.72 -28.08 -21.85
CA SER A 643 -10.21 -27.79 -23.20
C SER A 643 -10.78 -26.49 -23.79
N PHE A 644 -11.89 -26.01 -23.24
CA PHE A 644 -12.60 -24.81 -23.70
C PHE A 644 -13.00 -23.94 -22.51
N LEU A 645 -13.05 -22.63 -22.72
CA LEU A 645 -13.56 -21.69 -21.72
C LEU A 645 -15.10 -21.74 -21.67
N PRO A 646 -15.71 -21.54 -20.49
CA PRO A 646 -17.16 -21.42 -20.38
C PRO A 646 -17.69 -20.13 -21.04
N PRO A 647 -19.00 -20.05 -21.37
CA PRO A 647 -19.64 -18.88 -21.98
C PRO A 647 -19.83 -17.72 -20.98
N LEU A 648 -18.71 -17.16 -20.52
CA LEU A 648 -18.65 -16.11 -19.51
C LEU A 648 -19.13 -14.75 -20.03
N GLY A 649 -19.21 -14.57 -21.35
CA GLY A 649 -19.75 -13.35 -21.97
C GLY A 649 -21.19 -13.06 -21.59
N GLN A 650 -21.95 -14.08 -21.17
CA GLN A 650 -23.35 -13.94 -20.73
C GLN A 650 -23.49 -13.29 -19.34
N LEU A 651 -22.39 -13.15 -18.59
CA LEU A 651 -22.40 -12.57 -17.24
C LEU A 651 -22.48 -11.04 -17.28
N ALA A 652 -23.71 -10.51 -17.30
CA ALA A 652 -23.98 -9.09 -17.49
C ALA A 652 -23.36 -8.16 -16.41
N TYR A 653 -23.13 -8.65 -15.20
CA TYR A 653 -22.62 -7.86 -14.05
C TYR A 653 -21.13 -8.07 -13.76
N LEU A 654 -20.46 -8.93 -14.54
CA LEU A 654 -19.06 -9.26 -14.32
C LEU A 654 -18.18 -8.04 -14.62
N LYS A 655 -17.40 -7.60 -13.64
CA LYS A 655 -16.46 -6.47 -13.75
C LYS A 655 -15.01 -6.91 -13.84
N ARG A 656 -14.64 -8.01 -13.17
CA ARG A 656 -13.26 -8.53 -13.15
C ARG A 656 -13.25 -10.01 -13.47
N LEU A 657 -12.46 -10.38 -14.46
CA LEU A 657 -12.26 -11.76 -14.88
C LEU A 657 -10.76 -12.08 -14.91
N LEU A 658 -10.36 -13.10 -14.16
CA LEU A 658 -9.01 -13.67 -14.17
C LEU A 658 -9.07 -15.13 -14.60
N ILE A 659 -8.34 -15.47 -15.65
CA ILE A 659 -8.18 -16.83 -16.17
C ILE A 659 -6.70 -17.14 -16.15
N LYS A 660 -6.30 -18.19 -15.43
CA LYS A 660 -4.90 -18.53 -15.21
C LYS A 660 -4.63 -20.03 -15.35
N ALA A 661 -3.50 -20.43 -15.92
CA ALA A 661 -3.08 -21.85 -15.95
C ALA A 661 -4.13 -22.79 -16.58
N PHE A 662 -4.66 -22.40 -17.74
CA PHE A 662 -5.54 -23.23 -18.56
C PHE A 662 -4.71 -23.92 -19.65
N ASP A 663 -4.09 -25.04 -19.29
CA ASP A 663 -3.03 -25.65 -20.10
C ASP A 663 -3.52 -26.35 -21.37
N LYS A 664 -4.81 -26.69 -21.49
CA LYS A 664 -5.37 -27.41 -22.65
C LYS A 664 -6.12 -26.52 -23.64
N VAL A 665 -6.31 -25.24 -23.33
CA VAL A 665 -7.08 -24.33 -24.18
C VAL A 665 -6.21 -23.90 -25.36
N GLU A 666 -6.61 -24.30 -26.58
CA GLU A 666 -5.91 -23.96 -27.81
C GLU A 666 -6.47 -22.68 -28.47
N SER A 667 -7.77 -22.42 -28.32
CA SER A 667 -8.43 -21.24 -28.87
C SER A 667 -9.42 -20.65 -27.88
N VAL A 668 -9.59 -19.33 -27.93
CA VAL A 668 -10.65 -18.60 -27.23
C VAL A 668 -11.54 -17.97 -28.28
N GLY A 669 -12.78 -18.43 -28.41
CA GLY A 669 -13.70 -18.02 -29.46
C GLY A 669 -15.16 -17.89 -29.03
N TYR A 670 -16.07 -18.30 -29.92
CA TYR A 670 -17.53 -18.16 -29.75
C TYR A 670 -18.03 -18.78 -28.44
N GLU A 671 -17.40 -19.85 -27.98
CA GLU A 671 -17.71 -20.54 -26.73
C GLU A 671 -17.51 -19.68 -25.49
N PHE A 672 -16.58 -18.72 -25.53
CA PHE A 672 -16.29 -17.80 -24.43
C PHE A 672 -17.32 -16.67 -24.33
N TYR A 673 -17.82 -16.19 -25.47
CA TYR A 673 -18.84 -15.16 -25.52
C TYR A 673 -20.25 -15.71 -25.20
N GLY A 674 -20.53 -16.94 -25.64
CA GLY A 674 -21.83 -17.59 -25.50
C GLY A 674 -22.84 -17.16 -26.56
N ASN A 675 -24.05 -17.75 -26.52
CA ASN A 675 -25.16 -17.48 -27.45
C ASN A 675 -25.83 -16.12 -27.19
N CYS A 676 -25.10 -15.02 -27.32
CA CYS A 676 -25.68 -13.69 -27.29
C CYS A 676 -26.46 -13.43 -28.59
N THR A 677 -27.77 -13.19 -28.48
CA THR A 677 -28.62 -12.75 -29.60
C THR A 677 -28.38 -11.27 -29.90
N SER A 678 -28.89 -10.75 -31.02
CA SER A 678 -28.77 -9.34 -31.43
C SER A 678 -29.25 -8.29 -30.41
N THR A 679 -29.87 -8.70 -29.30
CA THR A 679 -30.35 -7.85 -28.18
C THR A 679 -29.50 -7.95 -26.91
N SER A 680 -28.63 -8.95 -26.77
CA SER A 680 -27.77 -9.17 -25.59
C SER A 680 -26.33 -8.86 -25.97
N ILE A 681 -25.64 -8.04 -25.17
CA ILE A 681 -24.24 -7.67 -25.41
C ILE A 681 -23.35 -8.53 -24.51
N ALA A 682 -22.41 -9.26 -25.10
CA ALA A 682 -21.40 -9.99 -24.32
C ALA A 682 -20.57 -9.04 -23.44
N PHE A 683 -20.19 -9.48 -22.24
CA PHE A 683 -19.30 -8.76 -21.31
C PHE A 683 -19.66 -7.28 -21.07
N LYS A 684 -20.97 -6.97 -20.99
CA LYS A 684 -21.52 -5.61 -20.86
C LYS A 684 -20.84 -4.72 -19.80
N SER A 685 -20.47 -5.28 -18.66
CA SER A 685 -19.91 -4.53 -17.51
C SER A 685 -18.43 -4.81 -17.24
N LEU A 686 -17.74 -5.58 -18.09
CA LEU A 686 -16.38 -6.04 -17.80
C LEU A 686 -15.40 -4.87 -17.86
N GLU A 687 -14.66 -4.65 -16.77
CA GLU A 687 -13.70 -3.54 -16.63
C GLU A 687 -12.24 -4.05 -16.67
N SER A 688 -11.98 -5.27 -16.19
CA SER A 688 -10.64 -5.87 -16.15
C SER A 688 -10.68 -7.32 -16.60
N LEU A 689 -9.83 -7.66 -17.58
CA LEU A 689 -9.65 -9.00 -18.11
C LEU A 689 -8.19 -9.41 -18.02
N THR A 690 -7.92 -10.58 -17.43
CA THR A 690 -6.58 -11.11 -17.27
C THR A 690 -6.50 -12.56 -17.74
N PHE A 691 -5.54 -12.82 -18.62
CA PHE A 691 -5.09 -14.16 -19.00
C PHE A 691 -3.63 -14.35 -18.56
N GLU A 692 -3.34 -15.41 -17.81
CA GLU A 692 -2.00 -15.71 -17.31
C GLU A 692 -1.66 -17.19 -17.50
N ARG A 693 -0.45 -17.52 -17.95
CA ARG A 693 0.04 -18.90 -18.04
C ARG A 693 -0.90 -19.79 -18.86
N MET A 694 -1.15 -19.46 -20.12
CA MET A 694 -1.94 -20.31 -21.04
C MET A 694 -1.03 -20.85 -22.16
N PRO A 695 -0.29 -21.96 -21.91
CA PRO A 695 0.81 -22.40 -22.78
C PRO A 695 0.38 -22.89 -24.16
N GLN A 696 -0.82 -23.47 -24.29
CA GLN A 696 -1.32 -24.01 -25.57
C GLN A 696 -2.18 -23.03 -26.36
N TRP A 697 -2.51 -21.87 -25.78
CA TRP A 697 -3.40 -20.93 -26.41
C TRP A 697 -2.75 -20.31 -27.65
N CYS A 698 -3.32 -20.60 -28.81
CA CYS A 698 -2.82 -20.21 -30.12
C CYS A 698 -3.60 -19.03 -30.72
N GLU A 699 -4.92 -18.98 -30.52
CA GLU A 699 -5.79 -18.08 -31.28
C GLU A 699 -6.90 -17.45 -30.43
N TRP A 700 -7.16 -16.16 -30.63
CA TRP A 700 -8.35 -15.48 -30.15
C TRP A 700 -9.26 -15.17 -31.35
N ILE A 701 -10.40 -15.85 -31.43
CA ILE A 701 -11.38 -15.69 -32.50
C ILE A 701 -12.38 -14.60 -32.08
N PRO A 702 -12.53 -13.50 -32.85
CA PRO A 702 -13.48 -12.45 -32.52
C PRO A 702 -14.94 -12.91 -32.59
N ASN A 703 -15.83 -12.22 -31.88
CA ASN A 703 -17.26 -12.44 -32.03
C ASN A 703 -17.73 -11.84 -33.36
N VAL A 704 -18.13 -12.70 -34.32
CA VAL A 704 -18.58 -12.29 -35.67
C VAL A 704 -20.10 -12.06 -35.70
N ALA A 705 -20.85 -12.58 -34.72
CA ALA A 705 -22.31 -12.51 -34.67
C ALA A 705 -22.83 -11.15 -34.16
N GLU A 706 -22.10 -10.55 -33.23
CA GLU A 706 -22.20 -9.12 -32.91
C GLU A 706 -21.07 -8.42 -33.66
N SER A 707 -21.28 -7.21 -34.18
CA SER A 707 -20.14 -6.36 -34.54
C SER A 707 -19.14 -6.37 -33.37
N GLU A 708 -17.85 -6.67 -33.59
CA GLU A 708 -16.79 -6.63 -32.55
C GLU A 708 -16.90 -5.37 -31.67
N GLU A 709 -17.43 -4.31 -32.26
CA GLU A 709 -17.75 -3.03 -31.63
C GLU A 709 -18.53 -3.10 -30.31
N LYS A 710 -19.30 -4.16 -30.11
CA LYS A 710 -20.21 -4.28 -28.96
C LYS A 710 -19.70 -5.26 -27.90
N THR A 711 -18.70 -6.10 -28.18
CA THR A 711 -18.35 -7.23 -27.30
C THR A 711 -17.67 -6.81 -25.98
N PHE A 712 -16.95 -5.69 -25.94
CA PHE A 712 -16.24 -5.24 -24.72
C PHE A 712 -16.43 -3.73 -24.49
N PRO A 713 -17.65 -3.26 -24.20
CA PRO A 713 -17.95 -1.83 -24.18
C PRO A 713 -17.25 -1.09 -23.04
N CYS A 714 -17.03 -1.76 -21.90
CA CYS A 714 -16.52 -1.15 -20.66
C CYS A 714 -15.09 -1.58 -20.29
N LEU A 715 -14.40 -2.38 -21.12
CA LEU A 715 -13.11 -2.96 -20.75
C LEU A 715 -12.06 -1.86 -20.62
N LYS A 716 -11.46 -1.73 -19.44
CA LYS A 716 -10.43 -0.74 -19.11
C LYS A 716 -9.04 -1.37 -19.00
N VAL A 717 -8.90 -2.59 -18.51
CA VAL A 717 -7.57 -3.21 -18.33
C VAL A 717 -7.56 -4.57 -18.99
N LEU A 718 -6.61 -4.78 -19.90
CA LEU A 718 -6.32 -6.08 -20.50
C LEU A 718 -4.88 -6.48 -20.16
N TYR A 719 -4.74 -7.59 -19.43
CA TYR A 719 -3.45 -8.16 -19.06
C TYR A 719 -3.31 -9.57 -19.62
N ILE A 720 -2.27 -9.80 -20.43
CA ILE A 720 -1.94 -11.13 -20.99
C ILE A 720 -0.50 -11.45 -20.60
N SER A 721 -0.28 -12.59 -19.95
CA SER A 721 1.03 -12.96 -19.44
C SER A 721 1.33 -14.44 -19.62
N GLU A 722 2.54 -14.79 -20.04
CA GLU A 722 3.00 -16.19 -20.12
C GLU A 722 2.12 -17.06 -21.07
N CYS A 723 1.77 -16.51 -22.23
CA CYS A 723 1.00 -17.19 -23.30
C CYS A 723 1.87 -17.33 -24.57
N PRO A 724 2.82 -18.29 -24.62
CA PRO A 724 3.86 -18.35 -25.64
C PRO A 724 3.39 -18.68 -27.06
N LYS A 725 2.31 -19.47 -27.23
CA LYS A 725 1.84 -19.93 -28.56
C LYS A 725 0.86 -18.99 -29.26
N LEU A 726 0.48 -17.89 -28.64
CA LEU A 726 -0.57 -17.00 -29.13
C LEU A 726 -0.07 -16.26 -30.39
N LYS A 727 -0.63 -16.59 -31.56
CA LYS A 727 -0.15 -16.17 -32.89
C LYS A 727 -1.05 -15.16 -33.61
N LYS A 728 -2.34 -15.09 -33.27
CA LYS A 728 -3.35 -14.29 -33.97
C LYS A 728 -3.70 -12.98 -33.25
N THR A 729 -4.33 -12.07 -33.99
CA THR A 729 -4.68 -10.70 -33.59
C THR A 729 -5.67 -10.66 -32.42
N LEU A 730 -5.47 -9.70 -31.50
CA LEU A 730 -6.46 -9.37 -30.48
C LEU A 730 -7.74 -8.78 -31.12
N PRO A 731 -8.88 -8.75 -30.39
CA PRO A 731 -10.06 -8.00 -30.82
C PRO A 731 -9.70 -6.55 -31.19
N ILE A 732 -10.10 -6.10 -32.38
CA ILE A 732 -9.61 -4.84 -32.96
C ILE A 732 -10.33 -3.64 -32.35
N TYR A 733 -11.54 -3.83 -31.82
CA TYR A 733 -12.34 -2.75 -31.25
C TYR A 733 -12.53 -2.89 -29.74
N LEU A 734 -11.84 -2.03 -28.98
CA LEU A 734 -11.91 -1.97 -27.52
C LEU A 734 -12.09 -0.50 -27.06
N PRO A 735 -13.33 0.03 -27.02
CA PRO A 735 -13.57 1.47 -27.02
C PRO A 735 -13.17 2.20 -25.72
N SER A 736 -13.19 1.47 -24.60
CA SER A 736 -12.90 1.99 -23.25
C SER A 736 -11.51 1.60 -22.73
N LEU A 737 -10.68 0.94 -23.55
CA LEU A 737 -9.45 0.28 -23.08
C LEU A 737 -8.46 1.28 -22.53
N LYS A 738 -8.15 1.11 -21.24
CA LYS A 738 -7.25 1.96 -20.46
C LYS A 738 -5.78 1.58 -20.37
N GLU A 739 -5.54 0.30 -20.40
CA GLU A 739 -4.23 -0.23 -20.15
C GLU A 739 -4.12 -1.59 -20.81
N LEU A 740 -3.09 -1.74 -21.63
CA LEU A 740 -2.74 -2.99 -22.27
C LEU A 740 -1.37 -3.43 -21.75
N ARG A 741 -1.34 -4.56 -21.05
CA ARG A 741 -0.11 -5.17 -20.57
C ARG A 741 0.07 -6.55 -21.20
N ILE A 742 1.19 -6.77 -21.87
CA ILE A 742 1.51 -8.06 -22.48
C ILE A 742 2.93 -8.44 -22.09
N THR A 743 3.07 -9.61 -21.46
CA THR A 743 4.37 -10.04 -20.93
C THR A 743 4.64 -11.51 -21.24
N LYS A 744 5.84 -11.87 -21.70
CA LYS A 744 6.26 -13.27 -21.94
C LYS A 744 5.37 -14.03 -22.93
N CYS A 745 5.03 -13.41 -24.07
CA CYS A 745 4.27 -14.05 -25.14
C CYS A 745 5.13 -14.07 -26.41
N SER A 746 5.81 -15.21 -26.67
CA SER A 746 6.93 -15.26 -27.62
C SER A 746 6.53 -15.39 -29.10
N GLN A 747 5.41 -16.04 -29.44
CA GLN A 747 4.97 -16.20 -30.84
C GLN A 747 3.97 -15.13 -31.30
N PHE A 748 3.93 -14.01 -30.58
CA PHE A 748 2.87 -13.00 -30.71
C PHE A 748 3.17 -12.00 -31.85
N VAL A 749 2.36 -12.04 -32.92
CA VAL A 749 2.43 -11.13 -34.09
C VAL A 749 1.19 -10.22 -34.10
N PHE A 750 1.36 -8.89 -34.13
CA PHE A 750 0.30 -7.93 -33.76
C PHE A 750 -0.25 -7.10 -34.93
N SER A 751 -1.59 -7.00 -35.00
CA SER A 751 -2.28 -5.73 -35.28
C SER A 751 -2.97 -5.27 -33.99
N LEU A 752 -2.70 -4.04 -33.55
CA LEU A 752 -3.21 -3.54 -32.27
C LEU A 752 -4.66 -3.05 -32.41
N PRO A 753 -5.47 -3.11 -31.33
CA PRO A 753 -6.80 -2.54 -31.34
C PRO A 753 -6.76 -1.03 -31.67
N LYS A 754 -7.80 -0.51 -32.32
CA LYS A 754 -7.97 0.95 -32.53
C LYS A 754 -8.31 1.62 -31.19
N PRO A 755 -7.46 2.51 -30.63
CA PRO A 755 -7.75 3.24 -29.41
C PRO A 755 -8.72 4.39 -29.69
N THR A 756 -9.76 4.55 -28.87
CA THR A 756 -10.69 5.69 -28.97
C THR A 756 -10.62 6.63 -27.77
N THR A 757 -9.92 6.25 -26.69
CA THR A 757 -9.68 7.11 -25.51
C THR A 757 -8.26 6.87 -24.93
N ILE A 758 -7.56 7.95 -24.57
CA ILE A 758 -6.11 8.09 -24.22
C ILE A 758 -5.59 7.05 -23.22
N ASN A 759 -4.59 6.20 -23.53
CA ASN A 759 -4.17 5.11 -22.62
C ASN A 759 -2.75 4.49 -22.82
N LYS A 760 -2.27 3.74 -21.80
CA LYS A 760 -0.88 3.27 -21.64
C LYS A 760 -0.67 1.83 -22.16
N MET A 761 0.49 1.56 -22.75
CA MET A 761 0.87 0.23 -23.25
C MET A 761 2.18 -0.25 -22.61
N PHE A 762 2.20 -1.48 -22.12
CA PHE A 762 3.38 -2.14 -21.56
C PHE A 762 3.62 -3.49 -22.24
N LEU A 763 4.77 -3.62 -22.89
CA LEU A 763 5.23 -4.84 -23.53
C LEU A 763 6.51 -5.31 -22.83
N ARG A 764 6.56 -6.59 -22.44
CA ARG A 764 7.79 -7.19 -21.92
C ARG A 764 8.00 -8.59 -22.44
N ASP A 765 9.06 -8.85 -23.18
CA ASP A 765 9.51 -10.22 -23.41
C ASP A 765 10.60 -10.59 -22.37
N SER A 766 10.80 -11.85 -22.07
CA SER A 766 11.95 -12.29 -21.25
C SER A 766 12.42 -13.69 -21.63
N SER A 767 11.94 -14.21 -22.78
CA SER A 767 12.31 -15.54 -23.23
C SER A 767 13.65 -15.50 -23.98
N ASN A 768 14.71 -15.99 -23.30
CA ASN A 768 16.03 -16.23 -23.91
C ASN A 768 16.03 -17.39 -24.92
N ASP A 769 14.96 -18.20 -24.96
CA ASP A 769 14.99 -19.51 -25.61
C ASP A 769 14.79 -19.44 -27.14
N TYR A 770 14.13 -18.40 -27.68
CA TYR A 770 13.96 -18.23 -29.13
C TYR A 770 13.76 -16.75 -29.51
N PRO A 771 14.62 -16.14 -30.37
CA PRO A 771 14.40 -14.80 -30.89
C PRO A 771 13.25 -14.84 -31.89
N HIS A 772 12.05 -14.45 -31.44
CA HIS A 772 10.87 -14.36 -32.28
C HIS A 772 10.48 -12.89 -32.48
N MET A 773 9.96 -12.60 -33.67
CA MET A 773 9.81 -11.24 -34.19
C MET A 773 8.52 -10.59 -33.66
N LEU A 774 8.67 -9.67 -32.70
CA LEU A 774 7.60 -8.74 -32.34
C LEU A 774 7.49 -7.71 -33.47
N LYS A 775 6.59 -7.99 -34.39
CA LYS A 775 6.21 -7.09 -35.46
C LYS A 775 5.03 -6.23 -35.01
N LEU A 776 5.29 -4.96 -34.76
CA LEU A 776 4.25 -3.96 -34.53
C LEU A 776 3.75 -3.46 -35.89
N GLU A 777 2.95 -4.27 -36.60
CA GLU A 777 2.56 -3.95 -37.99
C GLU A 777 1.58 -2.75 -38.06
N ILE A 778 0.83 -2.46 -36.98
CA ILE A 778 -0.16 -1.37 -36.96
C ILE A 778 -0.23 -0.72 -35.57
N LEU A 779 0.48 0.39 -35.36
CA LEU A 779 0.21 1.31 -34.25
C LEU A 779 -0.86 2.30 -34.72
N THR A 780 -2.06 2.19 -34.15
CA THR A 780 -3.22 3.02 -34.47
C THR A 780 -3.17 4.36 -33.71
N SER A 781 -3.66 5.44 -34.33
CA SER A 781 -3.65 6.79 -33.75
C SER A 781 -4.48 6.85 -32.44
N GLY A 782 -3.85 7.13 -31.29
CA GLY A 782 -4.53 7.39 -30.01
C GLY A 782 -3.80 6.94 -28.73
N TRP A 783 -2.66 6.25 -28.82
CA TRP A 783 -1.82 5.89 -27.67
C TRP A 783 -1.03 7.12 -27.13
N TYR A 784 -0.84 7.17 -25.81
CA TYR A 784 -0.10 8.25 -25.11
C TYR A 784 1.31 7.82 -24.66
N SER A 785 1.41 6.63 -24.08
CA SER A 785 2.65 6.11 -23.49
C SER A 785 2.88 4.66 -23.90
N LEU A 786 4.10 4.34 -24.36
CA LEU A 786 4.55 3.01 -24.73
C LEU A 786 5.81 2.65 -23.93
N ILE A 787 5.75 1.54 -23.22
CA ILE A 787 6.90 0.98 -22.51
C ILE A 787 7.18 -0.40 -23.10
N VAL A 788 8.40 -0.62 -23.57
CA VAL A 788 8.88 -1.89 -24.11
C VAL A 788 10.10 -2.35 -23.32
N GLN A 789 10.09 -3.58 -22.83
CA GLN A 789 11.19 -4.14 -22.02
C GLN A 789 11.62 -5.52 -22.49
N SER A 790 12.94 -5.73 -22.59
CA SER A 790 13.58 -7.02 -22.84
C SER A 790 13.07 -7.76 -24.09
N CYS A 791 12.81 -7.03 -25.19
CA CYS A 791 12.38 -7.61 -26.48
C CYS A 791 13.57 -8.02 -27.36
N TYR A 792 13.59 -9.27 -27.85
CA TYR A 792 14.73 -9.83 -28.61
C TYR A 792 14.64 -9.65 -30.14
N SER A 793 13.52 -9.16 -30.67
CA SER A 793 13.41 -8.76 -32.07
C SER A 793 12.28 -7.75 -32.22
N LEU A 794 12.64 -6.46 -32.25
CA LEU A 794 11.70 -5.35 -32.37
C LEU A 794 11.93 -4.66 -33.72
N ASP A 795 10.95 -4.74 -34.61
CA ASP A 795 10.95 -4.04 -35.90
C ASP A 795 9.93 -2.90 -35.88
N PHE A 796 10.41 -1.65 -35.88
CA PHE A 796 9.59 -0.44 -35.93
C PHE A 796 9.18 -0.07 -37.37
N LEU A 797 9.70 -0.76 -38.39
CA LEU A 797 9.65 -0.33 -39.79
C LEU A 797 8.96 -1.37 -40.68
N SER A 798 7.66 -1.57 -40.52
CA SER A 798 6.92 -2.14 -41.66
C SER A 798 6.91 -1.10 -42.79
N LYS A 799 7.15 -1.54 -44.04
CA LYS A 799 7.10 -0.67 -45.24
C LYS A 799 5.76 0.07 -45.37
N GLU A 800 4.70 -0.44 -44.74
CA GLU A 800 3.37 0.16 -44.69
C GLU A 800 3.32 1.37 -43.74
N MET A 801 4.05 1.34 -42.61
CA MET A 801 4.08 2.44 -41.63
C MET A 801 4.70 3.74 -42.21
N GLN A 802 5.66 3.60 -43.13
CA GLN A 802 6.32 4.74 -43.80
C GLN A 802 5.38 5.51 -44.75
N GLN A 803 4.34 4.86 -45.29
CA GLN A 803 3.43 5.49 -46.27
C GLN A 803 2.26 6.23 -45.62
N LEU A 804 2.03 6.01 -44.33
CA LEU A 804 0.73 6.23 -43.71
C LEU A 804 0.78 7.43 -42.70
N GLY A 805 1.88 7.71 -41.98
CA GLY A 805 2.03 8.96 -41.21
C GLY A 805 1.13 9.12 -39.96
N TYR A 806 0.95 8.06 -39.15
CA TYR A 806 -0.15 7.97 -38.15
C TYR A 806 0.18 8.11 -36.65
N PHE A 807 1.36 8.54 -36.19
CA PHE A 807 1.65 8.61 -34.73
C PHE A 807 1.39 9.98 -34.07
N LEU A 808 0.25 10.60 -34.38
CA LEU A 808 -0.07 11.98 -33.98
C LEU A 808 -0.38 12.19 -32.48
N SER A 809 -0.43 11.15 -31.64
CA SER A 809 -0.86 11.26 -30.23
C SER A 809 0.18 10.86 -29.17
N MET A 810 1.24 10.14 -29.56
CA MET A 810 2.24 9.58 -28.65
C MET A 810 3.07 10.69 -28.00
N GLN A 811 3.22 10.68 -26.67
CA GLN A 811 3.99 11.67 -25.92
C GLN A 811 5.16 11.04 -25.14
N GLU A 812 5.04 9.79 -24.72
CA GLU A 812 6.06 9.10 -23.92
C GLU A 812 6.41 7.74 -24.55
N ILE A 813 7.70 7.49 -24.76
CA ILE A 813 8.22 6.20 -25.23
C ILE A 813 9.40 5.81 -24.36
N SER A 814 9.37 4.59 -23.82
CA SER A 814 10.47 3.97 -23.10
C SER A 814 10.77 2.60 -23.72
N ILE A 815 12.00 2.39 -24.19
CA ILE A 815 12.41 1.16 -24.88
C ILE A 815 13.67 0.61 -24.21
N HIS A 816 13.57 -0.63 -23.75
CA HIS A 816 14.68 -1.43 -23.28
C HIS A 816 14.76 -2.69 -24.13
N SER A 817 15.65 -2.74 -25.13
CA SER A 817 15.66 -3.80 -26.14
C SER A 817 17.03 -3.96 -26.80
N SER A 818 17.64 -5.14 -26.66
CA SER A 818 18.92 -5.43 -27.31
C SER A 818 18.83 -5.59 -28.83
N SER A 819 17.62 -5.67 -29.40
CA SER A 819 17.42 -5.95 -30.83
C SER A 819 17.17 -4.72 -31.70
N LEU A 820 16.93 -3.56 -31.08
CA LEU A 820 16.62 -2.33 -31.79
C LEU A 820 17.84 -1.85 -32.58
N LYS A 821 17.77 -1.81 -33.91
CA LYS A 821 18.84 -1.30 -34.79
C LYS A 821 18.68 0.18 -35.15
N CYS A 822 17.45 0.61 -35.43
CA CYS A 822 17.15 2.00 -35.70
C CYS A 822 15.81 2.40 -35.08
N PHE A 823 15.71 3.65 -34.64
CA PHE A 823 14.46 4.20 -34.12
C PHE A 823 14.13 5.52 -34.84
N PRO A 824 13.16 5.53 -35.78
CA PRO A 824 12.86 6.71 -36.61
C PRO A 824 12.09 7.77 -35.83
N ILE A 825 12.80 8.66 -35.13
CA ILE A 825 12.16 9.66 -34.25
C ILE A 825 11.22 10.62 -35.00
N GLU A 826 11.51 10.86 -36.29
CA GLU A 826 10.76 11.72 -37.22
C GLU A 826 9.29 11.27 -37.39
N LEU A 827 8.99 9.99 -37.16
CA LEU A 827 7.63 9.47 -37.26
C LEU A 827 6.73 9.85 -36.07
N PHE A 828 7.28 10.44 -35.00
CA PHE A 828 6.57 10.74 -33.75
C PHE A 828 6.53 12.26 -33.45
N PRO A 829 5.75 13.06 -34.20
CA PRO A 829 5.82 14.52 -34.15
C PRO A 829 5.36 15.14 -32.82
N ARG A 830 4.60 14.43 -31.97
CA ARG A 830 4.13 14.91 -30.66
C ARG A 830 4.90 14.32 -29.45
N LEU A 831 5.96 13.55 -29.70
CA LEU A 831 6.75 12.93 -28.66
C LEU A 831 7.37 14.00 -27.76
N LYS A 832 7.19 13.89 -26.44
CA LYS A 832 7.77 14.78 -25.43
C LYS A 832 8.93 14.11 -24.69
N GLN A 833 8.81 12.82 -24.42
CA GLN A 833 9.81 12.06 -23.67
C GLN A 833 10.18 10.78 -24.42
N LEU A 834 11.48 10.57 -24.59
CA LEU A 834 12.06 9.37 -25.16
C LEU A 834 13.15 8.83 -24.23
N ASP A 835 12.97 7.61 -23.75
CA ASP A 835 13.97 6.86 -22.99
C ASP A 835 14.33 5.59 -23.77
N ILE A 836 15.60 5.45 -24.12
CA ILE A 836 16.15 4.25 -24.74
C ILE A 836 17.31 3.76 -23.90
N SER A 837 17.21 2.56 -23.37
CA SER A 837 18.25 2.04 -22.49
C SER A 837 18.53 0.56 -22.69
N GLU A 838 19.76 0.10 -22.43
CA GLU A 838 20.19 -1.29 -22.66
C GLU A 838 19.94 -1.77 -24.11
N CYS A 839 20.21 -0.88 -25.09
CA CYS A 839 20.03 -1.12 -26.52
C CYS A 839 21.39 -1.18 -27.26
N PRO A 840 22.24 -2.20 -27.03
CA PRO A 840 23.60 -2.24 -27.58
C PRO A 840 23.68 -2.24 -29.11
N ASN A 841 22.66 -2.77 -29.82
CA ASN A 841 22.64 -2.86 -31.28
C ASN A 841 22.07 -1.62 -31.99
N LEU A 842 21.70 -0.57 -31.26
CA LEU A 842 21.15 0.65 -31.85
C LEU A 842 22.25 1.38 -32.62
N GLU A 843 22.07 1.55 -33.93
CA GLU A 843 23.02 2.22 -34.83
C GLU A 843 22.58 3.66 -35.18
N SER A 844 21.27 3.94 -35.23
CA SER A 844 20.74 5.25 -35.64
C SER A 844 19.37 5.62 -35.04
N LEU A 845 19.12 6.92 -34.87
CA LEU A 845 17.82 7.48 -34.45
C LEU A 845 17.03 8.16 -35.61
N CYS A 846 17.53 8.06 -36.84
CA CYS A 846 16.95 8.67 -38.04
C CYS A 846 17.02 7.67 -39.21
N LEU A 847 16.09 7.76 -40.17
CA LEU A 847 16.09 6.89 -41.37
C LEU A 847 17.19 7.34 -42.35
N SER A 848 18.14 6.45 -42.66
CA SER A 848 19.25 6.74 -43.58
C SER A 848 18.82 6.75 -45.06
N ASP A 849 17.71 6.10 -45.42
CA ASP A 849 17.33 5.87 -46.81
C ASP A 849 16.09 6.67 -47.22
N ARG A 850 16.31 7.71 -48.03
CA ARG A 850 15.25 8.40 -48.77
C ARG A 850 14.63 7.45 -49.78
N VAL A 851 13.40 6.99 -49.53
CA VAL A 851 12.48 6.74 -50.63
C VAL A 851 11.94 8.09 -51.05
N SER A 852 12.47 8.60 -52.14
CA SER A 852 11.98 9.77 -52.86
C SER A 852 10.54 9.56 -53.30
N THR A 853 9.58 9.94 -52.47
CA THR A 853 8.22 10.29 -52.93
C THR A 853 7.90 11.69 -52.45
N SER A 854 8.10 12.62 -53.37
CA SER A 854 7.74 14.03 -53.30
C SER A 854 6.24 14.18 -53.02
N THR A 855 5.88 14.52 -51.78
CA THR A 855 4.85 15.52 -51.43
C THR A 855 4.71 15.64 -49.91
N SER A 856 4.93 16.86 -49.39
CA SER A 856 4.55 17.44 -48.08
C SER A 856 5.69 17.85 -47.12
N THR A 857 6.17 19.09 -47.31
CA THR A 857 6.39 20.21 -46.36
C THR A 857 6.91 20.02 -44.91
N LEU A 858 7.28 18.84 -44.44
CA LEU A 858 8.02 18.69 -43.17
C LEU A 858 9.50 18.54 -43.50
N ASN A 859 10.36 19.44 -43.00
CA ASN A 859 11.80 19.17 -42.95
C ASN A 859 11.97 17.83 -42.23
N PRO A 860 12.46 16.76 -42.88
CA PRO A 860 12.39 15.42 -42.32
C PRO A 860 13.07 15.31 -40.96
N ARG A 861 14.11 16.13 -40.72
CA ARG A 861 15.01 16.03 -39.58
C ARG A 861 14.57 16.79 -38.31
N GLU A 862 13.42 17.44 -38.28
CA GLU A 862 13.02 18.29 -37.14
C GLU A 862 11.97 17.61 -36.23
N CYS A 863 12.38 17.22 -35.02
CA CYS A 863 11.47 16.78 -33.96
C CYS A 863 11.13 17.94 -33.02
N SER A 864 10.12 18.71 -33.39
CA SER A 864 9.83 20.00 -32.75
C SER A 864 9.25 19.94 -31.34
N ASN A 865 8.89 18.78 -30.80
CA ASN A 865 8.18 18.67 -29.51
C ASN A 865 8.91 17.86 -28.44
N LEU A 866 10.04 17.21 -28.75
CA LEU A 866 10.78 16.40 -27.79
C LEU A 866 11.41 17.30 -26.73
N GLN A 867 11.07 17.06 -25.46
CA GLN A 867 11.53 17.82 -24.29
C GLN A 867 12.58 17.05 -23.49
N GLU A 868 12.45 15.74 -23.36
CA GLU A 868 13.41 14.89 -22.65
C GLU A 868 13.88 13.73 -23.53
N LEU A 869 15.20 13.57 -23.63
CA LEU A 869 15.87 12.45 -24.29
C LEU A 869 16.84 11.78 -23.30
N SER A 870 16.63 10.49 -23.05
CA SER A 870 17.51 9.65 -22.23
C SER A 870 18.04 8.47 -23.03
N LEU A 871 19.37 8.32 -23.08
CA LEU A 871 20.09 7.23 -23.74
C LEU A 871 21.03 6.58 -22.71
N PHE A 872 20.86 5.29 -22.41
CA PHE A 872 21.73 4.56 -21.48
C PHE A 872 22.19 3.23 -22.11
N ASP A 873 23.48 2.94 -22.11
CA ASP A 873 24.04 1.68 -22.64
C ASP A 873 23.61 1.36 -24.10
N CYS A 874 23.70 2.37 -24.98
CA CYS A 874 23.50 2.23 -26.43
C CYS A 874 24.84 2.11 -27.14
N SER A 875 25.53 0.98 -26.92
CA SER A 875 26.96 0.83 -27.25
C SER A 875 27.33 1.03 -28.73
N ASN A 876 26.50 0.66 -29.72
CA ASN A 876 26.81 0.81 -31.15
C ASN A 876 26.32 2.12 -31.79
N LEU A 877 25.68 3.02 -31.04
CA LEU A 877 25.12 4.25 -31.59
C LEU A 877 26.26 5.21 -31.92
N LYS A 878 26.47 5.52 -33.21
CA LYS A 878 27.60 6.35 -33.67
C LYS A 878 27.30 7.84 -33.70
N SER A 879 26.08 8.21 -34.06
CA SER A 879 25.67 9.61 -34.19
C SER A 879 24.19 9.82 -33.88
N VAL A 880 23.84 11.03 -33.45
CA VAL A 880 22.45 11.49 -33.36
C VAL A 880 22.25 12.59 -34.41
N ASP A 881 21.91 12.21 -35.65
CA ASP A 881 21.84 13.14 -36.80
C ASP A 881 20.45 13.79 -36.99
N CYS A 882 19.78 14.13 -35.89
CA CYS A 882 18.40 14.64 -35.87
C CYS A 882 18.34 16.01 -35.16
N SER A 883 17.57 16.97 -35.70
CA SER A 883 17.39 18.31 -35.11
C SER A 883 16.35 18.28 -33.99
N LEU A 884 16.75 18.72 -32.79
CA LEU A 884 15.96 18.64 -31.55
C LEU A 884 15.74 20.04 -30.95
N PRO A 885 14.93 20.92 -31.58
CA PRO A 885 14.84 22.34 -31.25
C PRO A 885 14.01 22.67 -29.99
N SER A 886 13.33 21.69 -29.37
CA SER A 886 12.54 21.87 -28.14
C SER A 886 13.06 21.10 -26.93
N LEU A 887 14.25 20.50 -27.04
CA LEU A 887 14.85 19.71 -25.97
C LEU A 887 15.17 20.58 -24.75
N VAL A 888 14.79 20.10 -23.58
CA VAL A 888 15.00 20.73 -22.25
C VAL A 888 15.97 19.90 -21.42
N THR A 889 15.84 18.57 -21.47
CA THR A 889 16.66 17.63 -20.71
C THR A 889 17.30 16.59 -21.62
N LEU A 890 18.62 16.43 -21.50
CA LEU A 890 19.38 15.40 -22.21
C LEU A 890 20.22 14.58 -21.24
N LYS A 891 20.04 13.26 -21.24
CA LYS A 891 20.82 12.32 -20.44
C LYS A 891 21.42 11.25 -21.36
N ILE A 892 22.75 11.16 -21.42
CA ILE A 892 23.46 10.14 -22.19
C ILE A 892 24.44 9.44 -21.25
N SER A 893 24.45 8.11 -21.27
CA SER A 893 25.30 7.34 -20.35
C SER A 893 25.73 6.01 -20.96
N CYS A 894 26.98 5.59 -20.71
CA CYS A 894 27.53 4.31 -21.16
C CYS A 894 27.41 4.05 -22.69
N CYS A 895 27.40 5.09 -23.52
CA CYS A 895 27.31 4.97 -24.99
C CYS A 895 28.72 5.09 -25.61
N GLY A 896 29.44 3.97 -25.71
CA GLY A 896 30.86 3.95 -26.04
C GLY A 896 31.23 4.42 -27.45
N GLU A 897 30.45 4.07 -28.47
CA GLU A 897 30.75 4.38 -29.87
C GLU A 897 30.22 5.72 -30.38
N LEU A 898 29.54 6.50 -29.52
CA LEU A 898 28.93 7.77 -29.92
C LEU A 898 30.01 8.82 -30.21
N GLU A 899 30.17 9.19 -31.48
CA GLU A 899 31.24 10.05 -32.00
C GLU A 899 30.78 11.46 -32.36
N SER A 900 29.50 11.64 -32.68
CA SER A 900 28.94 12.95 -33.04
C SER A 900 27.52 13.13 -32.54
N PHE A 901 27.23 14.35 -32.12
CA PHE A 901 25.92 14.81 -31.69
C PHE A 901 25.61 16.10 -32.48
N PRO A 902 24.34 16.52 -32.66
CA PRO A 902 24.02 17.72 -33.43
C PRO A 902 24.89 18.91 -33.02
N ALA A 903 25.50 19.57 -34.01
CA ALA A 903 26.44 20.65 -33.76
C ALA A 903 25.76 21.78 -32.97
N LEU A 904 26.46 22.25 -31.93
CA LEU A 904 26.09 23.40 -31.11
C LEU A 904 26.25 24.67 -31.95
N GLY A 905 25.20 25.07 -32.66
CA GLY A 905 24.90 26.47 -33.01
C GLY A 905 25.89 27.30 -33.85
N LEU A 906 27.14 26.89 -34.10
CA LEU A 906 28.17 27.75 -34.68
C LEU A 906 29.14 26.95 -35.58
N SER A 907 28.61 26.28 -36.61
CA SER A 907 29.40 26.08 -37.82
C SER A 907 28.49 26.10 -39.04
N SER A 908 28.99 26.72 -40.11
CA SER A 908 28.30 27.04 -41.36
C SER A 908 27.98 25.82 -42.24
N SER A 909 27.54 24.71 -41.63
CA SER A 909 26.95 23.57 -42.34
C SER A 909 25.44 23.53 -42.10
N PRO A 910 24.61 23.49 -43.16
CA PRO A 910 23.17 23.41 -42.99
C PRO A 910 22.80 22.00 -42.49
N GLY A 911 22.20 21.89 -41.29
CA GLY A 911 21.21 20.83 -41.11
C GLY A 911 20.88 20.26 -39.72
N VAL A 912 21.60 20.54 -38.63
CA VAL A 912 21.24 19.95 -37.32
C VAL A 912 21.64 20.90 -36.18
N CYS A 913 20.66 21.49 -35.47
CA CYS A 913 20.91 22.41 -34.35
C CYS A 913 20.20 21.92 -33.08
N LEU A 914 20.85 22.11 -31.93
CA LEU A 914 20.26 21.91 -30.59
C LEU A 914 19.37 23.07 -30.16
N SER A 915 18.37 22.76 -29.34
CA SER A 915 17.44 23.71 -28.71
C SER A 915 18.17 24.72 -27.81
N SER A 916 17.98 26.02 -28.04
CA SER A 916 18.38 27.08 -27.08
C SER A 916 17.64 27.02 -25.74
N LYS A 917 16.70 26.08 -25.56
CA LYS A 917 15.94 25.84 -24.33
C LYS A 917 16.49 24.68 -23.50
N LEU A 918 17.66 24.12 -23.85
CA LEU A 918 18.28 23.07 -23.07
C LEU A 918 18.66 23.62 -21.68
N GLU A 919 18.07 23.04 -20.63
CA GLU A 919 18.29 23.44 -19.24
C GLU A 919 19.16 22.41 -18.49
N SER A 920 19.03 21.12 -18.81
CA SER A 920 19.76 20.04 -18.15
C SER A 920 20.51 19.14 -19.14
N LEU A 921 21.82 18.99 -18.93
CA LEU A 921 22.71 18.13 -19.72
C LEU A 921 23.48 17.18 -18.80
N THR A 922 23.40 15.88 -19.06
CA THR A 922 24.11 14.87 -18.28
C THR A 922 24.75 13.86 -19.22
N ILE A 923 26.08 13.76 -19.24
CA ILE A 923 26.85 12.80 -20.03
C ILE A 923 27.80 12.03 -19.11
N HIS A 924 27.66 10.70 -19.04
CA HIS A 924 28.51 9.83 -18.23
C HIS A 924 29.08 8.68 -19.07
N ASP A 925 30.34 8.31 -18.90
CA ASP A 925 30.95 7.09 -19.48
C ASP A 925 30.83 6.94 -21.02
N CYS A 926 30.92 8.05 -21.78
CA CYS A 926 30.82 8.08 -23.25
C CYS A 926 32.16 8.46 -23.91
N GLN A 927 33.17 7.58 -23.88
CA GLN A 927 34.58 7.92 -24.14
C GLN A 927 34.87 8.65 -25.47
N LYS A 928 34.25 8.22 -26.58
CA LYS A 928 34.47 8.85 -27.89
C LYS A 928 33.85 10.24 -28.01
N LEU A 929 32.67 10.44 -27.41
CA LEU A 929 32.03 11.75 -27.33
C LEU A 929 32.86 12.69 -26.45
N PHE A 930 33.39 12.17 -25.34
CA PHE A 930 34.29 12.91 -24.46
C PHE A 930 35.56 13.39 -25.16
N ALA A 931 36.15 12.57 -26.03
CA ALA A 931 37.33 12.95 -26.81
C ALA A 931 37.09 14.08 -27.83
N ARG A 932 35.83 14.42 -28.10
CA ARG A 932 35.41 15.50 -29.01
C ARG A 932 34.67 16.64 -28.30
N LEU A 933 34.56 16.61 -26.96
CA LEU A 933 33.91 17.67 -26.18
C LEU A 933 34.61 19.03 -26.29
N GLU A 934 35.92 19.07 -26.63
CA GLU A 934 36.65 20.33 -26.86
C GLU A 934 36.12 21.12 -28.08
N GLU A 935 35.33 20.50 -28.96
CA GLU A 935 34.71 21.15 -30.13
C GLU A 935 33.26 21.61 -29.87
N LEU A 936 32.72 21.34 -28.68
CA LEU A 936 31.34 21.65 -28.31
C LEU A 936 31.27 23.01 -27.58
N ASP A 937 30.93 24.09 -28.29
CA ASP A 937 30.74 25.43 -27.73
C ASP A 937 29.47 25.49 -26.83
N LEU A 938 29.66 25.25 -25.53
CA LEU A 938 28.59 25.24 -24.52
C LEU A 938 28.26 26.64 -23.98
N ASP A 939 29.06 27.68 -24.30
CA ASP A 939 28.92 29.03 -23.76
C ASP A 939 27.63 29.75 -24.22
N GLY A 940 26.93 29.20 -25.21
CA GLY A 940 25.66 29.72 -25.74
C GLY A 940 24.38 29.27 -25.01
N PHE A 941 24.44 28.39 -24.00
CA PHE A 941 23.25 27.82 -23.34
C PHE A 941 23.15 28.19 -21.86
N SER A 942 21.96 28.57 -21.39
CA SER A 942 21.66 28.81 -19.97
C SER A 942 21.32 27.51 -19.24
N LEU A 943 22.30 26.62 -19.07
CA LEU A 943 22.12 25.33 -18.40
C LEU A 943 21.95 25.53 -16.87
N SER A 944 20.88 25.00 -16.29
CA SER A 944 20.65 24.95 -14.84
C SER A 944 21.37 23.78 -14.18
N SER A 945 21.70 22.72 -14.94
CA SER A 945 22.44 21.55 -14.49
C SER A 945 23.26 20.96 -15.64
N CYS A 946 24.58 20.83 -15.45
CA CYS A 946 25.49 20.20 -16.41
C CYS A 946 26.44 19.23 -15.67
N GLU A 947 26.37 17.93 -15.99
CA GLU A 947 27.24 16.88 -15.43
C GLU A 947 27.95 16.13 -16.56
N LEU A 948 29.28 16.20 -16.60
CA LEU A 948 30.13 15.52 -17.59
C LEU A 948 31.17 14.65 -16.86
N HIS A 949 31.02 13.32 -16.88
CA HIS A 949 31.99 12.37 -16.31
C HIS A 949 32.50 11.36 -17.35
N GLY A 950 33.81 11.36 -17.61
CA GLY A 950 34.48 10.36 -18.44
C GLY A 950 35.42 9.48 -17.61
N ILE A 951 35.43 8.16 -17.84
CA ILE A 951 36.45 7.26 -17.29
C ILE A 951 37.77 7.56 -17.99
N SER A 952 38.65 8.31 -17.32
CA SER A 952 40.06 8.37 -17.68
C SER A 952 40.72 7.05 -17.25
N SER A 953 41.00 6.18 -18.22
CA SER A 953 41.96 5.10 -17.99
C SER A 953 43.36 5.69 -18.02
N SER A 954 43.91 5.91 -16.82
CA SER A 954 45.34 5.98 -16.49
C SER A 954 46.28 6.70 -17.47
N THR A 955 46.65 7.94 -17.18
CA THR A 955 48.03 8.31 -16.77
C THR A 955 48.08 9.78 -16.34
N THR A 956 48.84 10.01 -15.28
CA THR A 956 49.18 11.30 -14.64
C THR A 956 49.46 12.45 -15.62
N THR A 957 48.86 13.62 -15.40
CA THR A 957 49.54 14.84 -14.91
C THR A 957 48.53 15.95 -14.63
N SER A 958 48.82 16.73 -13.59
CA SER A 958 48.10 17.92 -13.16
C SER A 958 48.01 19.01 -14.23
N SER A 959 46.84 19.65 -14.36
CA SER A 959 46.75 21.11 -14.37
C SER A 959 45.30 21.55 -14.23
N THR A 960 45.09 22.44 -13.27
CA THR A 960 43.91 23.28 -13.05
C THR A 960 43.61 24.17 -14.25
N MET A 961 42.35 24.22 -14.68
CA MET A 961 41.56 25.45 -14.80
C MET A 961 40.07 25.11 -14.84
#